data_AF-A0A8I1LT70-F1
#
_entry.id   AF-A0A8I1LT70-F1
#
_cell.length_a   1.000
_cell.length_b   1.000
_cell.length_c   1.000
_cell.angle_alpha   90.00
_cell.angle_beta   90.00
_cell.angle_gamma   90.00
#
_symmetry.space_group_name_H-M   'P 1'
#
loop_
_entity.id
_entity.type
_entity.pdbx_description
1 polymer ?
#
loop_
_entity_poly.entity_id
_entity_poly.type
_entity_poly.pdbx_seq_one_letter_code
_entity_poly.pdbx_strand_id
1 'polypeptide(L)'
;MREQLLRYAADYAAAEDQLIGSGDGRSSIHFPSVFLFIGDRMNPVMNTIADINRTKWDNSTGVTYIQIRSQEEHAAVDRSVDAIVHTIAVPEESGHQTIRRDLHQAFYTHESQLIELNTALRRASGHLADYGRLYSSFERVHLSILTTADDPMNVLIPEVTLLAEYIFAQSFKSVQMDLYVLVNESDQTAQFGYSSATSVAFMRELDYIQSPEYTFTAPLHMTEDKLTIPVSHAPSPLFDLVYVLSDKNERGVTVPNSLRESCDIICHIQLLKNRYQAGDSYRSQDGGYNNTSFKNNIMTESGRQGYVSAGFSRVNRPNQSIALTVLYHFYVKLLERMRTEQEWDIRDKLNYFGLDAAERGRTRNDLVPGNEAITDMSALMTSGASYGSLKRMTLREAEEALFGQGCEAFFRDNCERIVHKRLGDFQAESGLQLAVNAAAKEYPEIGFFELTDWTDENKTGNVLTAVRGLIRDTSNDLQISAAELDTLYNGRVEDQPFQRLPLMDKHNVRSLIRYLTETVYGHKLHMLRIQADLELLRRYELALEKWHAQAKHITVQLASLERELHQAATDSIRQADSYTGQNLFEYYERVTEDVMRELESKRGKSIFFDTRHMGPVSGLLDGGLSALVDRLTQTCRTLILSSQPFNQTFEEELLRRANVAAAYENRLVVPKDELFRKLYQTLEEHGGINVRLLDYTHEHRYEEKYFFGDYEGEFLPYAMDVDITSRIYKLGFVHERRSSGVEKLHLMGGFHLEDLMVYRNGKTYYETYTANGFVFHGIDVDRLPELR
;
A
#
# COMPACT_ATOMS: atom_id res chain seq x y z
N MET A 1 6.83 -2.44 7.78
CA MET A 1 7.20 -2.01 6.41
C MET A 1 6.19 -2.44 5.35
N ARG A 2 5.97 -3.74 5.08
CA ARG A 2 4.97 -4.19 4.08
C ARG A 2 3.56 -3.59 4.31
N GLU A 3 3.09 -3.59 5.55
CA GLU A 3 1.81 -2.97 5.93
C GLU A 3 1.77 -1.45 5.69
N GLN A 4 2.87 -0.74 5.93
CA GLN A 4 2.99 0.70 5.66
C GLN A 4 2.93 1.00 4.16
N LEU A 5 3.58 0.17 3.32
CA LEU A 5 3.53 0.30 1.87
C LEU A 5 2.12 0.02 1.32
N LEU A 6 1.44 -1.01 1.84
CA LEU A 6 0.06 -1.31 1.47
C LEU A 6 -0.89 -0.18 1.88
N ARG A 7 -0.71 0.38 3.09
CA ARG A 7 -1.48 1.53 3.55
C ARG A 7 -1.25 2.76 2.68
N TYR A 8 0.00 3.08 2.34
CA TYR A 8 0.32 4.17 1.42
C TYR A 8 -0.36 3.99 0.04
N ALA A 9 -0.29 2.78 -0.53
CA ALA A 9 -0.92 2.48 -1.81
C ALA A 9 -2.46 2.62 -1.74
N ALA A 10 -3.07 2.11 -0.66
CA ALA A 10 -4.51 2.23 -0.42
C ALA A 10 -4.94 3.69 -0.21
N ASP A 11 -4.19 4.46 0.58
CA ASP A 11 -4.46 5.88 0.85
C ASP A 11 -4.32 6.73 -0.42
N TYR A 12 -3.37 6.39 -1.31
CA TYR A 12 -3.24 7.04 -2.62
C TYR A 12 -4.43 6.70 -3.53
N ALA A 13 -4.77 5.41 -3.66
CA ALA A 13 -5.91 5.00 -4.48
C ALA A 13 -7.23 5.64 -4.02
N ALA A 14 -7.47 5.66 -2.70
CA ALA A 14 -8.64 6.32 -2.12
C ALA A 14 -8.66 7.84 -2.37
N ALA A 15 -7.50 8.50 -2.32
CA ALA A 15 -7.39 9.92 -2.60
C ALA A 15 -7.63 10.24 -4.08
N GLU A 16 -7.10 9.42 -5.00
CA GLU A 16 -7.36 9.53 -6.43
C GLU A 16 -8.85 9.34 -6.73
N ASP A 17 -9.48 8.30 -6.16
CA ASP A 17 -10.92 8.06 -6.32
C ASP A 17 -11.77 9.23 -5.76
N GLN A 18 -11.32 9.87 -4.67
CA GLN A 18 -11.97 11.07 -4.11
C GLN A 18 -11.74 12.35 -4.92
N LEU A 19 -10.54 12.56 -5.45
CA LEU A 19 -10.17 13.71 -6.30
C LEU A 19 -10.93 13.67 -7.62
N ILE A 20 -11.02 12.48 -8.21
CA ILE A 20 -11.84 12.17 -9.38
C ILE A 20 -13.31 12.47 -9.09
N GLY A 21 -13.79 12.15 -7.89
CA GLY A 21 -15.13 12.48 -7.43
C GLY A 21 -15.33 13.92 -6.91
N SER A 22 -14.35 14.83 -7.01
CA SER A 22 -14.51 16.22 -6.53
C SER A 22 -14.82 17.18 -7.69
N GLY A 23 -16.07 17.67 -7.76
CA GLY A 23 -16.59 18.53 -8.83
C GLY A 23 -17.77 17.88 -9.57
N ASP A 24 -18.04 18.29 -10.82
CA ASP A 24 -19.11 17.74 -11.70
C ASP A 24 -18.98 16.23 -12.06
N GLY A 25 -18.06 15.49 -11.43
CA GLY A 25 -17.74 14.09 -11.74
C GLY A 25 -18.54 13.05 -10.96
N ARG A 26 -19.11 13.40 -9.81
CA ARG A 26 -19.97 12.47 -9.05
C ARG A 26 -21.42 12.57 -9.52
N SER A 27 -22.04 11.41 -9.63
CA SER A 27 -23.45 11.31 -9.99
C SER A 27 -24.31 11.64 -8.76
N SER A 28 -25.23 12.61 -8.89
CA SER A 28 -26.18 12.99 -7.85
C SER A 28 -27.53 12.32 -8.07
N ILE A 29 -28.16 11.85 -6.99
CA ILE A 29 -29.51 11.29 -7.03
C ILE A 29 -30.56 12.42 -7.03
N HIS A 30 -31.56 12.30 -7.91
CA HIS A 30 -32.60 13.30 -8.15
C HIS A 30 -33.66 13.30 -7.04
N PHE A 31 -34.08 12.11 -6.63
CA PHE A 31 -35.12 11.84 -5.64
C PHE A 31 -34.53 11.17 -4.38
N PRO A 32 -35.18 11.32 -3.21
CA PRO A 32 -34.90 10.53 -2.02
C PRO A 32 -34.80 9.03 -2.28
N SER A 33 -33.81 8.37 -1.68
CA SER A 33 -33.58 6.92 -1.78
C SER A 33 -33.48 6.26 -0.40
N VAL A 34 -34.22 5.18 -0.22
CA VAL A 34 -34.26 4.37 0.99
C VAL A 34 -33.87 2.94 0.65
N PHE A 35 -32.89 2.40 1.36
CA PHE A 35 -32.53 0.98 1.30
C PHE A 35 -33.09 0.26 2.52
N LEU A 36 -33.99 -0.70 2.29
CA LEU A 36 -34.63 -1.51 3.31
C LEU A 36 -34.08 -2.93 3.26
N PHE A 37 -33.32 -3.31 4.27
CA PHE A 37 -32.69 -4.61 4.39
C PHE A 37 -33.53 -5.50 5.32
N ILE A 38 -33.99 -6.64 4.82
CA ILE A 38 -34.79 -7.60 5.58
C ILE A 38 -34.00 -8.90 5.69
N GLY A 39 -33.67 -9.30 6.92
CA GLY A 39 -32.94 -10.55 7.21
C GLY A 39 -31.69 -10.36 8.06
N ASP A 40 -31.28 -11.45 8.70
CA ASP A 40 -30.14 -11.46 9.62
C ASP A 40 -28.79 -11.39 8.87
N ARG A 41 -28.74 -11.90 7.63
CA ARG A 41 -27.52 -11.93 6.81
C ARG A 41 -27.26 -10.65 6.01
N MET A 42 -28.07 -9.61 6.22
CA MET A 42 -28.01 -8.39 5.41
C MET A 42 -27.06 -7.31 5.93
N ASN A 43 -26.53 -7.43 7.16
CA ASN A 43 -25.57 -6.47 7.72
C ASN A 43 -24.34 -6.22 6.81
N PRO A 44 -23.62 -7.24 6.30
CA PRO A 44 -22.49 -7.02 5.40
C PRO A 44 -22.88 -6.36 4.07
N VAL A 45 -24.09 -6.64 3.56
CA VAL A 45 -24.62 -6.01 2.33
C VAL A 45 -24.86 -4.52 2.58
N MET A 46 -25.49 -4.17 3.70
CA MET A 46 -25.77 -2.79 4.08
C MET A 46 -24.49 -1.96 4.18
N ASN A 47 -23.48 -2.46 4.89
CA ASN A 47 -22.20 -1.75 5.03
C ASN A 47 -21.52 -1.57 3.66
N THR A 48 -21.56 -2.61 2.82
CA THR A 48 -20.97 -2.58 1.48
C THR A 48 -21.66 -1.55 0.57
N ILE A 49 -23.01 -1.50 0.58
CA ILE A 49 -23.79 -0.51 -0.18
C ILE A 49 -23.53 0.91 0.34
N ALA A 50 -23.52 1.09 1.66
CA ALA A 50 -23.26 2.40 2.27
C ALA A 50 -21.86 2.92 1.88
N ASP A 51 -20.85 2.05 1.86
CA ASP A 51 -19.50 2.38 1.43
C ASP A 51 -19.44 2.77 -0.05
N ILE A 52 -20.13 2.04 -0.94
CA ILE A 52 -20.21 2.35 -2.38
C ILE A 52 -20.90 3.70 -2.61
N ASN A 53 -22.03 3.93 -1.96
CA ASN A 53 -22.78 5.18 -2.11
C ASN A 53 -21.95 6.37 -1.60
N ARG A 54 -21.23 6.21 -0.48
CA ARG A 54 -20.37 7.26 0.07
C ARG A 54 -19.23 7.66 -0.86
N THR A 55 -18.68 6.72 -1.62
CA THR A 55 -17.59 7.02 -2.56
C THR A 55 -18.11 7.60 -3.89
N LYS A 56 -19.24 7.11 -4.39
CA LYS A 56 -19.76 7.45 -5.73
C LYS A 56 -20.78 8.58 -5.77
N TRP A 57 -21.59 8.80 -4.73
CA TRP A 57 -22.70 9.77 -4.76
C TRP A 57 -22.41 11.02 -3.94
N ASP A 58 -22.65 12.20 -4.52
CA ASP A 58 -22.44 13.49 -3.86
C ASP A 58 -23.39 13.72 -2.67
N ASN A 59 -24.65 13.37 -2.84
CA ASN A 59 -25.69 13.47 -1.81
C ASN A 59 -25.91 12.13 -1.07
N SER A 60 -24.85 11.32 -0.94
CA SER A 60 -24.85 10.06 -0.19
C SER A 60 -25.30 10.19 1.25
N THR A 61 -25.09 11.35 1.87
CA THR A 61 -25.53 11.68 3.23
C THR A 61 -27.05 11.74 3.39
N GLY A 62 -27.80 11.97 2.31
CA GLY A 62 -29.27 11.93 2.34
C GLY A 62 -29.85 10.52 2.26
N VAL A 63 -29.05 9.52 1.82
CA VAL A 63 -29.53 8.14 1.65
C VAL A 63 -29.84 7.53 3.01
N THR A 64 -31.04 6.95 3.16
CA THR A 64 -31.47 6.35 4.42
C THR A 64 -31.39 4.84 4.36
N TYR A 65 -30.76 4.22 5.36
CA TYR A 65 -30.61 2.77 5.49
C TYR A 65 -31.46 2.27 6.67
N ILE A 66 -32.29 1.27 6.41
CA ILE A 66 -33.17 0.64 7.41
C ILE A 66 -32.90 -0.85 7.41
N GLN A 67 -32.61 -1.43 8.57
CA GLN A 67 -32.40 -2.87 8.71
C GLN A 67 -33.44 -3.49 9.65
N ILE A 68 -34.09 -4.55 9.19
CA ILE A 68 -35.03 -5.36 9.97
C ILE A 68 -34.44 -6.75 10.10
N ARG A 69 -34.27 -7.20 11.35
CA ARG A 69 -33.60 -8.47 11.67
C ARG A 69 -34.32 -9.21 12.79
N SER A 70 -34.01 -10.49 12.96
CA SER A 70 -34.61 -11.36 13.96
C SER A 70 -33.77 -11.49 15.24
N GLN A 71 -32.45 -11.34 15.13
CA GLN A 71 -31.51 -11.49 16.25
C GLN A 71 -30.79 -10.17 16.61
N GLU A 72 -30.62 -9.91 17.91
CA GLU A 72 -29.74 -8.86 18.40
C GLU A 72 -28.27 -9.33 18.41
N GLU A 73 -27.45 -8.84 17.48
CA GLU A 73 -26.00 -9.07 17.55
C GLU A 73 -25.41 -8.50 18.85
N HIS A 74 -24.79 -9.37 19.65
CA HIS A 74 -23.99 -9.03 20.83
C HIS A 74 -22.55 -8.57 20.49
N ALA A 75 -22.22 -8.43 19.21
CA ALA A 75 -20.91 -7.97 18.79
C ALA A 75 -20.87 -6.43 18.76
N ALA A 76 -19.85 -5.85 19.41
CA ALA A 76 -19.49 -4.45 19.25
C ALA A 76 -19.03 -4.22 17.80
N VAL A 77 -19.98 -4.06 16.88
CA VAL A 77 -19.69 -3.69 15.48
C VAL A 77 -19.48 -2.19 15.45
N ASP A 78 -18.35 -1.80 14.89
CA ASP A 78 -17.97 -0.43 14.56
C ASP A 78 -19.15 0.23 13.81
N ARG A 79 -19.91 1.11 14.47
CA ARG A 79 -21.06 1.80 13.86
C ARG A 79 -20.56 2.91 12.93
N SER A 80 -19.94 2.53 11.82
CA SER A 80 -19.46 3.46 10.79
C SER A 80 -20.60 4.05 9.94
N VAL A 81 -21.77 3.39 9.90
CA VAL A 81 -22.96 3.77 9.13
C VAL A 81 -24.12 4.13 10.08
N ASP A 82 -24.74 5.29 9.85
CA ASP A 82 -25.95 5.71 10.58
C ASP A 82 -27.18 5.03 9.95
N ALA A 83 -27.54 3.86 10.48
CA ALA A 83 -28.67 3.05 10.00
C ALA A 83 -29.74 2.88 11.08
N ILE A 84 -31.00 2.88 10.66
CA ILE A 84 -32.15 2.61 11.54
C ILE A 84 -32.34 1.11 11.63
N VAL A 85 -31.94 0.50 12.75
CA VAL A 85 -32.06 -0.94 12.98
C VAL A 85 -33.28 -1.23 13.85
N HIS A 86 -34.11 -2.18 13.41
CA HIS A 86 -35.25 -2.70 14.15
C HIS A 86 -35.16 -4.23 14.26
N THR A 87 -35.47 -4.77 15.43
CA THR A 87 -35.43 -6.20 15.70
C THR A 87 -36.84 -6.73 15.92
N ILE A 88 -37.22 -7.77 15.17
CA ILE A 88 -38.46 -8.51 15.35
C ILE A 88 -38.14 -9.76 16.17
N ALA A 89 -38.70 -9.88 17.38
CA ALA A 89 -38.37 -11.00 18.25
C ALA A 89 -38.91 -12.32 17.69
N VAL A 90 -38.03 -13.31 17.56
CA VAL A 90 -38.42 -14.70 17.26
C VAL A 90 -39.03 -15.34 18.50
N PRO A 91 -40.18 -16.01 18.41
CA PRO A 91 -40.74 -16.74 19.56
C PRO A 91 -39.77 -17.79 20.09
N GLU A 92 -39.57 -17.84 21.42
CA GLU A 92 -38.63 -18.78 22.07
C GLU A 92 -39.01 -20.27 21.84
N GLU A 93 -40.28 -20.55 21.56
CA GLU A 93 -40.81 -21.89 21.29
C GLU A 93 -40.69 -22.33 19.82
N SER A 94 -40.17 -21.48 18.93
CA SER A 94 -40.08 -21.77 17.50
C SER A 94 -39.06 -22.86 17.19
N GLY A 95 -39.53 -23.99 16.69
CA GLY A 95 -38.68 -25.05 16.16
C GLY A 95 -38.09 -24.67 14.80
N HIS A 96 -36.92 -25.23 14.46
CA HIS A 96 -36.28 -25.05 13.15
C HIS A 96 -37.17 -25.50 11.96
N GLN A 97 -38.21 -26.28 12.23
CA GLN A 97 -39.18 -26.78 11.25
C GLN A 97 -40.30 -25.79 10.90
N THR A 98 -40.61 -24.84 11.79
CA THR A 98 -41.78 -23.94 11.68
C THR A 98 -41.42 -22.46 11.78
N ILE A 99 -40.13 -22.14 11.88
CA ILE A 99 -39.63 -20.79 12.13
C ILE A 99 -40.27 -19.70 11.25
N ARG A 100 -40.40 -19.91 9.93
CA ARG A 100 -41.02 -18.92 9.01
C ARG A 100 -42.49 -18.67 9.34
N ARG A 101 -43.26 -19.73 9.60
CA ARG A 101 -44.67 -19.61 9.97
C ARG A 101 -44.83 -18.94 11.33
N ASP A 102 -44.02 -19.35 12.30
CA ASP A 102 -44.12 -18.84 13.67
C ASP A 102 -43.70 -17.37 13.72
N LEU A 103 -42.70 -16.95 12.94
CA LEU A 103 -42.33 -15.54 12.71
C LEU A 103 -43.49 -14.73 12.14
N HIS A 104 -44.13 -15.24 11.08
CA HIS A 104 -45.29 -14.60 10.49
C HIS A 104 -46.45 -14.44 11.50
N GLN A 105 -46.74 -15.48 12.30
CA GLN A 105 -47.77 -15.41 13.34
C GLN A 105 -47.40 -14.45 14.48
N ALA A 106 -46.13 -14.45 14.89
CA ALA A 106 -45.64 -13.59 15.96
C ALA A 106 -45.79 -12.11 15.61
N PHE A 107 -45.54 -11.75 14.35
CA PHE A 107 -45.64 -10.39 13.83
C PHE A 107 -47.04 -9.78 14.03
N TYR A 108 -48.11 -10.58 13.86
CA TYR A 108 -49.49 -10.14 14.10
C TYR A 108 -49.93 -10.22 15.57
N THR A 109 -49.27 -11.06 16.37
CA THR A 109 -49.67 -11.30 17.77
C THR A 109 -49.04 -10.29 18.73
N HIS A 110 -47.83 -9.83 18.43
CA HIS A 110 -47.07 -8.91 19.28
C HIS A 110 -47.27 -7.45 18.85
N GLU A 111 -48.31 -6.81 19.38
CA GLU A 111 -48.63 -5.40 19.10
C GLU A 111 -47.44 -4.45 19.27
N SER A 112 -46.57 -4.68 20.26
CA SER A 112 -45.40 -3.83 20.52
C SER A 112 -44.43 -3.77 19.33
N GLN A 113 -44.23 -4.90 18.63
CA GLN A 113 -43.32 -4.97 17.48
C GLN A 113 -43.82 -4.09 16.32
N LEU A 114 -45.14 -4.09 16.07
CA LEU A 114 -45.75 -3.24 15.04
C LEU A 114 -45.63 -1.75 15.38
N ILE A 115 -45.81 -1.35 16.65
CA ILE A 115 -45.65 0.06 17.06
C ILE A 115 -44.19 0.52 16.87
N GLU A 116 -43.24 -0.31 17.27
CA GLU A 116 -41.81 -0.01 17.14
C GLU A 116 -41.39 0.09 15.66
N LEU A 117 -41.87 -0.82 14.80
CA LEU A 117 -41.62 -0.77 13.36
C LEU A 117 -42.24 0.50 12.73
N ASN A 118 -43.49 0.84 13.08
CA ASN A 118 -44.14 2.08 12.65
C ASN A 118 -43.30 3.31 13.06
N THR A 119 -42.76 3.31 14.26
CA THR A 119 -41.91 4.38 14.79
C THR A 119 -40.58 4.47 14.04
N ALA A 120 -39.93 3.34 13.75
CA ALA A 120 -38.69 3.27 12.99
C ALA A 120 -38.87 3.82 11.55
N LEU A 121 -39.95 3.44 10.87
CA LEU A 121 -40.28 3.93 9.52
C LEU A 121 -40.64 5.42 9.51
N ARG A 122 -41.37 5.91 10.53
CA ARG A 122 -41.62 7.36 10.70
C ARG A 122 -40.34 8.14 10.96
N ARG A 123 -39.41 7.60 11.75
CA ARG A 123 -38.08 8.19 11.96
C ARG A 123 -37.30 8.27 10.65
N ALA A 124 -37.36 7.24 9.81
CA ALA A 124 -36.76 7.26 8.48
C ALA A 124 -37.36 8.34 7.58
N SER A 125 -38.71 8.48 7.58
CA SER A 125 -39.38 9.56 6.84
C SER A 125 -38.99 10.94 7.36
N GLY A 126 -38.83 11.12 8.67
CA GLY A 126 -38.35 12.37 9.27
C GLY A 126 -36.92 12.69 8.86
N HIS A 127 -36.02 11.69 8.90
CA HIS A 127 -34.64 11.82 8.45
C HIS A 127 -34.56 12.28 6.98
N LEU A 128 -35.36 11.69 6.07
CA LEU A 128 -35.41 12.14 4.67
C LEU A 128 -35.85 13.61 4.54
N ALA A 129 -36.78 14.07 5.36
CA ALA A 129 -37.26 15.45 5.33
C ALA A 129 -36.17 16.45 5.76
N ASP A 130 -35.35 16.09 6.75
CA ASP A 130 -34.21 16.92 7.20
C ASP A 130 -33.19 17.16 6.07
N TYR A 131 -32.99 16.16 5.21
CA TYR A 131 -32.11 16.23 4.04
C TYR A 131 -32.79 16.66 2.74
N GLY A 132 -34.05 17.14 2.79
CA GLY A 132 -34.82 17.51 1.60
C GLY A 132 -34.15 18.52 0.67
N ARG A 133 -33.23 19.36 1.19
CA ARG A 133 -32.45 20.34 0.41
C ARG A 133 -31.36 19.73 -0.47
N LEU A 134 -30.96 18.48 -0.23
CA LEU A 134 -29.95 17.77 -1.01
C LEU A 134 -30.51 17.12 -2.29
N TYR A 135 -31.83 17.13 -2.46
CA TYR A 135 -32.53 16.53 -3.60
C TYR A 135 -33.09 17.60 -4.53
N SER A 136 -33.08 17.29 -5.82
CA SER A 136 -33.63 18.17 -6.85
C SER A 136 -35.16 18.16 -6.86
N SER A 137 -35.79 17.05 -6.45
CA SER A 137 -37.24 16.97 -6.24
C SER A 137 -37.57 16.05 -5.07
N PHE A 138 -38.59 16.43 -4.31
CA PHE A 138 -39.11 15.69 -3.16
C PHE A 138 -40.51 15.09 -3.43
N GLU A 139 -40.88 14.92 -4.70
CA GLU A 139 -42.21 14.39 -5.06
C GLU A 139 -42.31 12.87 -4.99
N ARG A 140 -41.19 12.18 -5.25
CA ARG A 140 -41.08 10.73 -5.33
C ARG A 140 -40.02 10.23 -4.38
N VAL A 141 -40.19 9.02 -3.83
CA VAL A 141 -39.15 8.29 -3.11
C VAL A 141 -38.93 6.93 -3.76
N HIS A 142 -37.67 6.52 -3.88
CA HIS A 142 -37.30 5.17 -4.27
C HIS A 142 -37.04 4.33 -3.03
N LEU A 143 -37.76 3.22 -2.91
CA LEU A 143 -37.59 2.22 -1.87
C LEU A 143 -37.00 0.95 -2.52
N SER A 144 -35.74 0.66 -2.19
CA SER A 144 -35.04 -0.54 -2.64
C SER A 144 -35.05 -1.55 -1.49
N ILE A 145 -35.77 -2.67 -1.68
CA ILE A 145 -35.89 -3.74 -0.69
C ILE A 145 -34.84 -4.80 -1.00
N LEU A 146 -34.08 -5.25 -0.01
CA LEU A 146 -33.03 -6.25 -0.17
C LEU A 146 -33.22 -7.40 0.83
N THR A 147 -33.14 -8.63 0.31
CA THR A 147 -33.22 -9.86 1.11
C THR A 147 -32.32 -10.93 0.50
N THR A 148 -31.90 -11.92 1.29
CA THR A 148 -31.44 -13.19 0.72
C THR A 148 -32.60 -14.14 0.52
N ALA A 149 -32.51 -15.04 -0.46
CA ALA A 149 -33.57 -16.01 -0.76
C ALA A 149 -33.75 -17.05 0.36
N ASP A 150 -32.67 -17.36 1.09
CA ASP A 150 -32.64 -18.39 2.12
C ASP A 150 -32.91 -17.87 3.55
N ASP A 151 -33.17 -16.57 3.74
CA ASP A 151 -33.42 -15.98 5.05
C ASP A 151 -34.87 -16.23 5.52
N PRO A 152 -35.12 -16.73 6.74
CA PRO A 152 -36.47 -16.92 7.24
C PRO A 152 -37.34 -15.66 7.30
N MET A 153 -36.74 -14.47 7.46
CA MET A 153 -37.47 -13.19 7.59
C MET A 153 -38.15 -12.74 6.31
N ASN A 154 -37.76 -13.28 5.16
CA ASN A 154 -38.35 -12.93 3.87
C ASN A 154 -39.86 -13.22 3.78
N VAL A 155 -40.41 -14.03 4.69
CA VAL A 155 -41.86 -14.26 4.84
C VAL A 155 -42.64 -12.98 5.17
N LEU A 156 -41.99 -11.98 5.78
CA LEU A 156 -42.59 -10.70 6.19
C LEU A 156 -42.42 -9.59 5.14
N ILE A 157 -41.85 -9.89 3.97
CA ILE A 157 -41.60 -8.89 2.93
C ILE A 157 -42.89 -8.15 2.52
N PRO A 158 -44.04 -8.80 2.27
CA PRO A 158 -45.27 -8.10 1.93
C PRO A 158 -45.69 -7.09 3.01
N GLU A 159 -45.76 -7.54 4.27
CA GLU A 159 -46.20 -6.73 5.39
C GLU A 159 -45.33 -5.51 5.61
N VAL A 160 -44.02 -5.74 5.68
CA VAL A 160 -43.04 -4.68 5.94
C VAL A 160 -43.01 -3.69 4.79
N THR A 161 -43.02 -4.17 3.54
CA THR A 161 -42.96 -3.31 2.35
C THR A 161 -44.21 -2.45 2.23
N LEU A 162 -45.40 -3.03 2.39
CA LEU A 162 -46.67 -2.29 2.33
C LEU A 162 -46.80 -1.29 3.48
N LEU A 163 -46.30 -1.62 4.68
CA LEU A 163 -46.27 -0.67 5.78
C LEU A 163 -45.33 0.50 5.49
N ALA A 164 -44.14 0.23 4.94
CA ALA A 164 -43.20 1.25 4.52
C ALA A 164 -43.80 2.14 3.43
N GLU A 165 -44.39 1.56 2.38
CA GLU A 165 -45.10 2.30 1.33
C GLU A 165 -46.18 3.20 1.92
N TYR A 166 -47.04 2.68 2.80
CA TYR A 166 -48.12 3.43 3.41
C TYR A 166 -47.61 4.64 4.20
N ILE A 167 -46.52 4.49 4.97
CA ILE A 167 -45.93 5.58 5.75
C ILE A 167 -45.27 6.61 4.83
N PHE A 168 -44.51 6.16 3.82
CA PHE A 168 -43.85 7.08 2.90
C PHE A 168 -44.85 7.82 1.99
N ALA A 169 -45.95 7.19 1.59
CA ALA A 169 -47.02 7.81 0.80
C ALA A 169 -47.73 8.96 1.55
N GLN A 170 -47.57 9.08 2.88
CA GLN A 170 -48.05 10.25 3.64
C GLN A 170 -47.20 11.50 3.37
N SER A 171 -45.92 11.30 3.06
CA SER A 171 -44.93 12.37 2.85
C SER A 171 -44.64 12.62 1.36
N PHE A 172 -44.83 11.63 0.49
CA PHE A 172 -44.46 11.65 -0.93
C PHE A 172 -45.67 11.39 -1.84
N LYS A 173 -45.68 11.97 -3.05
CA LYS A 173 -46.75 11.74 -4.04
C LYS A 173 -46.67 10.35 -4.70
N SER A 174 -45.47 9.79 -4.79
CA SER A 174 -45.17 8.52 -5.46
C SER A 174 -44.10 7.76 -4.68
N VAL A 175 -44.34 6.48 -4.43
CA VAL A 175 -43.35 5.53 -3.91
C VAL A 175 -43.05 4.52 -5.02
N GLN A 176 -41.78 4.37 -5.38
CA GLN A 176 -41.35 3.28 -6.25
C GLN A 176 -40.68 2.20 -5.44
N MET A 177 -41.06 0.95 -5.68
CA MET A 177 -40.57 -0.18 -4.89
C MET A 177 -39.91 -1.18 -5.82
N ASP A 178 -38.63 -1.45 -5.61
CA ASP A 178 -37.89 -2.50 -6.30
C ASP A 178 -37.39 -3.52 -5.29
N LEU A 179 -37.47 -4.81 -5.64
CA LEU A 179 -36.95 -5.89 -4.80
C LEU A 179 -35.66 -6.45 -5.38
N TYR A 180 -34.65 -6.61 -4.55
CA TYR A 180 -33.39 -7.28 -4.87
C TYR A 180 -33.26 -8.54 -4.01
N VAL A 181 -33.27 -9.69 -4.67
CA VAL A 181 -33.12 -11.01 -4.07
C VAL A 181 -31.72 -11.52 -4.34
N LEU A 182 -30.94 -11.67 -3.28
CA LEU A 182 -29.60 -12.27 -3.34
C LEU A 182 -29.72 -13.78 -3.16
N VAL A 183 -29.16 -14.53 -4.11
CA VAL A 183 -29.20 -15.99 -4.15
C VAL A 183 -27.78 -16.53 -3.97
N ASN A 184 -27.61 -17.47 -3.05
CA ASN A 184 -26.33 -18.13 -2.81
C ASN A 184 -26.43 -19.60 -3.24
N GLU A 185 -25.75 -19.96 -4.32
CA GLU A 185 -25.69 -21.32 -4.86
C GLU A 185 -24.42 -22.07 -4.47
N SER A 186 -23.53 -21.49 -3.67
CA SER A 186 -22.29 -22.15 -3.28
C SER A 186 -22.53 -23.32 -2.29
N ASP A 187 -22.00 -24.51 -2.65
CA ASP A 187 -22.27 -25.80 -1.99
C ASP A 187 -21.64 -25.96 -0.58
N GLN A 188 -21.13 -24.88 0.03
CA GLN A 188 -20.30 -24.96 1.26
C GLN A 188 -21.09 -24.79 2.57
N THR A 189 -22.40 -24.59 2.52
CA THR A 189 -23.22 -24.46 3.75
C THR A 189 -23.63 -25.83 4.30
N ALA A 190 -23.39 -26.07 5.60
CA ALA A 190 -23.75 -27.32 6.30
C ALA A 190 -25.27 -27.65 6.27
N GLN A 191 -26.12 -26.69 5.91
CA GLN A 191 -27.57 -26.82 5.77
C GLN A 191 -28.06 -26.51 4.34
N PHE A 192 -27.30 -26.90 3.32
CA PHE A 192 -27.63 -26.65 1.91
C PHE A 192 -29.06 -27.11 1.52
N GLY A 193 -29.51 -28.27 2.01
CA GLY A 193 -30.85 -28.77 1.71
C GLY A 193 -31.98 -27.90 2.27
N TYR A 194 -31.83 -27.38 3.49
CA TYR A 194 -32.83 -26.52 4.13
C TYR A 194 -32.86 -25.11 3.54
N SER A 195 -31.69 -24.53 3.27
CA SER A 195 -31.58 -23.21 2.61
C SER A 195 -32.13 -23.24 1.18
N SER A 196 -31.88 -24.32 0.44
CA SER A 196 -32.47 -24.56 -0.89
C SER A 196 -34.00 -24.66 -0.81
N ALA A 197 -34.54 -25.43 0.15
CA ALA A 197 -35.98 -25.55 0.36
C ALA A 197 -36.63 -24.20 0.74
N THR A 198 -35.97 -23.43 1.61
CA THR A 198 -36.42 -22.10 2.03
C THR A 198 -36.41 -21.11 0.86
N SER A 199 -35.37 -21.16 0.03
CA SER A 199 -35.27 -20.36 -1.19
C SER A 199 -36.41 -20.66 -2.17
N VAL A 200 -36.73 -21.95 -2.39
CA VAL A 200 -37.88 -22.34 -3.21
C VAL A 200 -39.19 -21.82 -2.63
N ALA A 201 -39.37 -21.95 -1.32
CA ALA A 201 -40.58 -21.49 -0.65
C ALA A 201 -40.78 -19.97 -0.84
N PHE A 202 -39.73 -19.19 -0.63
CA PHE A 202 -39.77 -17.74 -0.85
C PHE A 202 -40.01 -17.38 -2.32
N MET A 203 -39.38 -18.06 -3.26
CA MET A 203 -39.58 -17.77 -4.68
C MET A 203 -41.00 -18.09 -5.17
N ARG A 204 -41.70 -19.07 -4.56
CA ARG A 204 -43.13 -19.31 -4.79
C ARG A 204 -44.01 -18.19 -4.25
N GLU A 205 -43.70 -17.69 -3.05
CA GLU A 205 -44.38 -16.54 -2.47
C GLU A 205 -44.15 -15.29 -3.34
N LEU A 206 -42.93 -15.09 -3.84
CA LEU A 206 -42.60 -13.99 -4.73
C LEU A 206 -43.42 -14.00 -6.02
N ASP A 207 -43.58 -15.16 -6.65
CA ASP A 207 -44.41 -15.30 -7.85
C ASP A 207 -45.90 -15.02 -7.58
N TYR A 208 -46.39 -15.37 -6.38
CA TYR A 208 -47.73 -14.99 -5.92
C TYR A 208 -47.87 -13.47 -5.74
N ILE A 209 -46.90 -12.84 -5.07
CA ILE A 209 -46.89 -11.41 -4.75
C ILE A 209 -46.71 -10.53 -6.00
N GLN A 210 -46.02 -11.03 -7.02
CA GLN A 210 -45.80 -10.35 -8.29
C GLN A 210 -46.92 -10.60 -9.32
N SER A 211 -47.96 -11.37 -8.96
CA SER A 211 -49.09 -11.61 -9.84
C SER A 211 -49.92 -10.34 -10.07
N PRO A 212 -50.51 -10.15 -11.26
CA PRO A 212 -51.32 -8.95 -11.55
C PRO A 212 -52.61 -8.86 -10.73
N GLU A 213 -53.05 -9.99 -10.16
CA GLU A 213 -54.27 -10.09 -9.34
C GLU A 213 -53.98 -10.03 -7.83
N TYR A 214 -52.71 -9.84 -7.44
CA TYR A 214 -52.33 -9.79 -6.04
C TYR A 214 -53.05 -8.67 -5.30
N THR A 215 -53.71 -9.02 -4.21
CA THR A 215 -54.39 -8.08 -3.31
C THR A 215 -54.00 -8.39 -1.88
N PHE A 216 -53.90 -7.36 -1.06
CA PHE A 216 -53.51 -7.50 0.33
C PHE A 216 -54.31 -6.55 1.20
N THR A 217 -54.74 -6.98 2.38
CA THR A 217 -55.34 -6.10 3.38
C THR A 217 -55.07 -6.67 4.77
N ALA A 218 -54.35 -5.93 5.60
CA ALA A 218 -54.06 -6.34 6.96
C ALA A 218 -53.93 -5.13 7.91
N PRO A 219 -54.20 -5.30 9.22
CA PRO A 219 -54.09 -4.24 10.23
C PRO A 219 -52.62 -3.97 10.61
N LEU A 220 -51.85 -3.35 9.69
CA LEU A 220 -50.40 -3.15 9.86
C LEU A 220 -50.04 -1.80 10.50
N HIS A 221 -50.81 -0.74 10.24
CA HIS A 221 -50.51 0.58 10.79
C HIS A 221 -51.13 0.71 12.18
N MET A 222 -50.29 0.82 13.21
CA MET A 222 -50.76 1.00 14.58
C MET A 222 -50.17 2.28 15.19
N THR A 223 -51.04 3.11 15.75
CA THR A 223 -50.64 4.34 16.43
C THR A 223 -50.13 4.05 17.85
N GLU A 224 -49.44 5.01 18.48
CA GLU A 224 -49.05 4.92 19.91
C GLU A 224 -50.25 4.69 20.84
N ASP A 225 -51.43 5.20 20.47
CA ASP A 225 -52.71 4.98 21.16
C ASP A 225 -53.36 3.60 20.87
N LYS A 226 -52.62 2.68 20.24
CA LYS A 226 -53.06 1.31 19.85
C LYS A 226 -54.27 1.24 18.91
N LEU A 227 -54.54 2.31 18.16
CA LEU A 227 -55.53 2.25 17.08
C LEU A 227 -54.91 1.56 15.86
N THR A 228 -55.56 0.48 15.39
CA THR A 228 -55.15 -0.26 14.20
C THR A 228 -55.87 0.25 12.97
N ILE A 229 -55.10 0.62 11.95
CA ILE A 229 -55.58 1.06 10.65
C ILE A 229 -55.18 -0.02 9.63
N PRO A 230 -56.14 -0.56 8.84
CA PRO A 230 -55.84 -1.53 7.81
C PRO A 230 -55.07 -0.85 6.67
N VAL A 231 -53.94 -1.46 6.29
CA VAL A 231 -53.21 -1.13 5.07
C VAL A 231 -53.75 -2.05 3.98
N SER A 232 -54.24 -1.46 2.88
CA SER A 232 -54.83 -2.18 1.76
C SER A 232 -54.07 -1.91 0.46
N HIS A 233 -53.75 -2.98 -0.26
CA HIS A 233 -53.14 -2.96 -1.58
C HIS A 233 -54.17 -3.34 -2.64
N ALA A 234 -54.28 -2.51 -3.69
CA ALA A 234 -55.18 -2.77 -4.81
C ALA A 234 -54.64 -3.91 -5.70
N PRO A 235 -55.46 -4.51 -6.59
CA PRO A 235 -55.01 -5.56 -7.49
C PRO A 235 -53.88 -5.09 -8.42
N SER A 236 -52.65 -5.41 -8.07
CA SER A 236 -51.45 -5.16 -8.88
C SER A 236 -50.24 -5.90 -8.31
N PRO A 237 -49.18 -6.13 -9.10
CA PRO A 237 -47.91 -6.62 -8.58
C PRO A 237 -47.38 -5.69 -7.49
N LEU A 238 -46.76 -6.24 -6.45
CA LEU A 238 -46.24 -5.44 -5.33
C LEU A 238 -45.02 -4.60 -5.72
N PHE A 239 -44.08 -5.17 -6.48
CA PHE A 239 -42.85 -4.48 -6.87
C PHE A 239 -42.91 -3.99 -8.32
N ASP A 240 -42.20 -2.91 -8.62
CA ASP A 240 -42.04 -2.40 -9.98
C ASP A 240 -41.19 -3.36 -10.82
N LEU A 241 -40.02 -3.75 -10.29
CA LEU A 241 -39.15 -4.78 -10.83
C LEU A 241 -38.58 -5.63 -9.69
N VAL A 242 -38.35 -6.92 -10.00
CA VAL A 242 -37.70 -7.86 -9.09
C VAL A 242 -36.39 -8.32 -9.72
N TYR A 243 -35.30 -8.01 -9.04
CA TYR A 243 -33.94 -8.34 -9.43
C TYR A 243 -33.47 -9.59 -8.68
N VAL A 244 -33.04 -10.61 -9.40
CA VAL A 244 -32.46 -11.84 -8.85
C VAL A 244 -30.98 -11.88 -9.21
N LEU A 245 -30.13 -11.81 -8.18
CA LEU A 245 -28.68 -11.81 -8.31
C LEU A 245 -28.10 -13.04 -7.60
N SER A 246 -27.49 -13.93 -8.37
CA SER A 246 -26.83 -15.15 -7.92
C SER A 246 -25.32 -14.93 -7.75
N ASP A 247 -24.68 -15.73 -6.90
CA ASP A 247 -23.22 -15.83 -6.81
C ASP A 247 -22.59 -16.61 -7.97
N LYS A 248 -23.40 -17.18 -8.86
CA LYS A 248 -22.99 -17.81 -10.12
C LYS A 248 -23.51 -17.03 -11.32
N ASN A 249 -22.68 -16.92 -12.36
CA ASN A 249 -23.08 -16.33 -13.63
C ASN A 249 -23.89 -17.32 -14.51
N GLU A 250 -24.37 -16.87 -15.67
CA GLU A 250 -25.10 -17.69 -16.65
C GLU A 250 -24.35 -18.98 -17.04
N ARG A 251 -23.01 -18.95 -17.03
CA ARG A 251 -22.16 -20.12 -17.36
C ARG A 251 -22.00 -21.10 -16.19
N GLY A 252 -22.57 -20.79 -15.03
CA GLY A 252 -22.45 -21.56 -13.79
C GLY A 252 -21.10 -21.42 -13.09
N VAL A 253 -20.29 -20.42 -13.47
CA VAL A 253 -19.01 -20.10 -12.82
C VAL A 253 -19.27 -19.19 -11.64
N THR A 254 -18.69 -19.51 -10.48
CA THR A 254 -18.77 -18.66 -9.29
C THR A 254 -18.06 -17.34 -9.54
N VAL A 255 -18.76 -16.25 -9.29
CA VAL A 255 -18.26 -14.89 -9.47
C VAL A 255 -17.35 -14.53 -8.29
N PRO A 256 -16.10 -14.11 -8.52
CA PRO A 256 -15.20 -13.70 -7.44
C PRO A 256 -15.75 -12.44 -6.76
N ASN A 257 -15.75 -12.39 -5.41
CA ASN A 257 -16.34 -11.29 -4.65
C ASN A 257 -17.80 -10.96 -5.04
N SER A 258 -18.61 -11.99 -5.35
CA SER A 258 -20.00 -11.88 -5.79
C SER A 258 -20.87 -10.94 -4.95
N LEU A 259 -20.65 -10.88 -3.63
CA LEU A 259 -21.36 -9.96 -2.74
C LEU A 259 -21.12 -8.49 -3.09
N ARG A 260 -19.85 -8.12 -3.28
CA ARG A 260 -19.45 -6.75 -3.62
C ARG A 260 -19.97 -6.37 -5.00
N GLU A 261 -19.83 -7.28 -5.97
CA GLU A 261 -20.36 -7.06 -7.32
C GLU A 261 -21.88 -6.91 -7.32
N SER A 262 -22.60 -7.76 -6.58
CA SER A 262 -24.06 -7.61 -6.41
C SER A 262 -24.43 -6.25 -5.82
N CYS A 263 -23.67 -5.78 -4.82
CA CYS A 263 -23.88 -4.44 -4.26
C CYS A 263 -23.57 -3.33 -5.28
N ASP A 264 -22.49 -3.46 -6.05
CA ASP A 264 -22.14 -2.53 -7.13
C ASP A 264 -23.30 -2.48 -8.16
N ILE A 265 -23.80 -3.62 -8.63
CA ILE A 265 -24.97 -3.72 -9.52
C ILE A 265 -26.17 -2.92 -8.99
N ILE A 266 -26.54 -3.16 -7.72
CA ILE A 266 -27.70 -2.51 -7.09
C ILE A 266 -27.53 -0.99 -7.08
N CYS A 267 -26.35 -0.50 -6.70
CA CYS A 267 -26.06 0.93 -6.66
C CYS A 267 -26.13 1.57 -8.06
N HIS A 268 -25.62 0.90 -9.10
CA HIS A 268 -25.68 1.43 -10.48
C HIS A 268 -27.10 1.40 -11.06
N ILE A 269 -27.90 0.37 -10.76
CA ILE A 269 -29.31 0.33 -11.15
C ILE A 269 -30.07 1.49 -10.51
N GLN A 270 -29.84 1.71 -9.21
CA GLN A 270 -30.48 2.79 -8.49
C GLN A 270 -30.07 4.16 -9.05
N LEU A 271 -28.79 4.31 -9.40
CA LEU A 271 -28.29 5.51 -10.05
C LEU A 271 -28.95 5.74 -11.42
N LEU A 272 -29.07 4.69 -12.26
CA LEU A 272 -29.74 4.78 -13.56
C LEU A 272 -31.21 5.19 -13.44
N LYS A 273 -31.92 4.68 -12.43
CA LYS A 273 -33.32 4.99 -12.15
C LYS A 273 -33.53 6.39 -11.60
N ASN A 274 -32.55 6.91 -10.88
CA ASN A 274 -32.70 8.11 -10.04
C ASN A 274 -31.68 9.22 -10.36
N ARG A 275 -31.19 9.29 -11.59
CA ARG A 275 -30.16 10.26 -11.98
C ARG A 275 -30.72 11.68 -12.12
N TYR A 276 -30.06 12.67 -11.53
CA TYR A 276 -30.29 14.08 -11.88
C TYR A 276 -29.60 14.43 -13.19
N GLN A 277 -30.37 14.74 -14.24
CA GLN A 277 -29.82 15.32 -15.46
C GLN A 277 -29.78 16.84 -15.30
N ALA A 278 -28.68 17.35 -14.73
CA ALA A 278 -28.38 18.78 -14.80
C ALA A 278 -28.27 19.16 -16.29
N GLY A 279 -29.00 20.20 -16.72
CA GLY A 279 -29.17 20.53 -18.13
C GLY A 279 -27.85 20.66 -18.88
N ASP A 280 -27.50 19.65 -19.65
CA ASP A 280 -26.63 19.79 -20.81
C ASP A 280 -27.15 18.94 -21.95
N SER A 281 -27.50 19.65 -23.02
CA SER A 281 -28.19 19.20 -24.21
C SER A 281 -27.19 18.54 -25.18
N TYR A 282 -26.41 17.57 -24.72
CA TYR A 282 -25.55 16.79 -25.59
C TYR A 282 -26.26 15.47 -25.97
N ARG A 283 -27.03 15.54 -27.06
CA ARG A 283 -27.52 14.40 -27.85
C ARG A 283 -28.25 13.27 -27.11
N SER A 284 -29.07 13.59 -26.11
CA SER A 284 -29.97 12.63 -25.42
C SER A 284 -31.18 12.19 -26.28
N GLN A 285 -30.97 11.87 -27.57
CA GLN A 285 -32.02 11.27 -28.40
C GLN A 285 -31.90 9.74 -28.51
N ASP A 286 -30.77 9.13 -28.18
CA ASP A 286 -30.62 7.67 -28.16
C ASP A 286 -29.89 7.22 -26.87
N GLY A 287 -30.54 6.38 -26.05
CA GLY A 287 -29.86 5.58 -25.01
C GLY A 287 -30.12 5.91 -23.53
N GLY A 288 -31.01 6.85 -23.19
CA GLY A 288 -31.41 7.06 -21.79
C GLY A 288 -32.15 5.85 -21.19
N TYR A 289 -31.90 5.53 -19.91
CA TYR A 289 -32.68 4.51 -19.21
C TYR A 289 -34.12 4.98 -19.01
N ASN A 290 -35.08 4.13 -19.37
CA ASN A 290 -36.50 4.37 -19.13
C ASN A 290 -37.11 3.12 -18.51
N ASN A 291 -37.44 3.21 -17.22
CA ASN A 291 -37.98 2.09 -16.45
C ASN A 291 -39.28 1.54 -17.04
N THR A 292 -40.18 2.40 -17.54
CA THR A 292 -41.46 1.95 -18.10
C THR A 292 -41.28 1.22 -19.43
N SER A 293 -40.32 1.66 -20.25
CA SER A 293 -40.00 0.98 -21.50
C SER A 293 -39.36 -0.38 -21.24
N PHE A 294 -38.42 -0.45 -20.29
CA PHE A 294 -37.79 -1.71 -19.90
C PHE A 294 -38.84 -2.70 -19.36
N LYS A 295 -39.70 -2.25 -18.44
CA LYS A 295 -40.79 -3.05 -17.85
C LYS A 295 -41.72 -3.60 -18.93
N ASN A 296 -42.12 -2.78 -19.91
CA ASN A 296 -43.00 -3.22 -20.99
C ASN A 296 -42.33 -4.25 -21.91
N ASN A 297 -41.01 -4.15 -22.12
CA ASN A 297 -40.28 -5.06 -23.00
C ASN A 297 -40.01 -6.44 -22.38
N ILE A 298 -39.97 -6.54 -21.05
CA ILE A 298 -39.80 -7.82 -20.33
C ILE A 298 -41.13 -8.49 -19.98
N MET A 299 -42.27 -7.83 -20.25
CA MET A 299 -43.59 -8.41 -20.00
C MET A 299 -43.95 -9.42 -21.08
N THR A 300 -44.47 -10.56 -20.64
CA THR A 300 -44.99 -11.59 -21.54
C THR A 300 -46.35 -11.19 -22.13
N GLU A 301 -46.76 -11.84 -23.22
CA GLU A 301 -48.11 -11.66 -23.80
C GLU A 301 -49.23 -11.99 -22.80
N SER A 302 -48.95 -12.82 -21.79
CA SER A 302 -49.88 -13.19 -20.72
C SER A 302 -50.08 -12.08 -19.67
N GLY A 303 -49.30 -10.99 -19.74
CA GLY A 303 -49.28 -9.92 -18.74
C GLY A 303 -48.46 -10.25 -17.49
N ARG A 304 -47.88 -11.45 -17.38
CA ARG A 304 -46.91 -11.81 -16.34
C ARG A 304 -45.61 -11.03 -16.55
N GLN A 305 -45.13 -10.40 -15.48
CA GLN A 305 -43.85 -9.69 -15.47
C GLN A 305 -42.72 -10.68 -15.22
N GLY A 306 -41.72 -10.68 -16.11
CA GLY A 306 -40.51 -11.46 -15.91
C GLY A 306 -39.60 -10.84 -14.86
N TYR A 307 -38.75 -11.68 -14.27
CA TYR A 307 -37.67 -11.27 -13.39
C TYR A 307 -36.50 -10.66 -14.18
N VAL A 308 -35.66 -9.92 -13.45
CA VAL A 308 -34.51 -9.22 -14.00
C VAL A 308 -33.25 -9.70 -13.30
N SER A 309 -32.15 -9.76 -14.02
CA SER A 309 -30.82 -9.95 -13.46
C SER A 309 -29.86 -8.99 -14.14
N ALA A 310 -28.64 -8.89 -13.59
CA ALA A 310 -27.64 -8.00 -14.13
C ALA A 310 -26.24 -8.58 -14.00
N GLY A 311 -25.36 -8.13 -14.88
CA GLY A 311 -23.92 -8.34 -14.82
C GLY A 311 -23.22 -6.99 -14.70
N PHE A 312 -22.09 -6.97 -14.01
CA PHE A 312 -21.29 -5.76 -13.87
C PHE A 312 -19.83 -6.05 -14.16
N SER A 313 -19.23 -5.21 -14.99
CA SER A 313 -17.79 -5.21 -15.20
C SER A 313 -17.24 -3.81 -15.06
N ARG A 314 -16.02 -3.73 -14.52
CA ARG A 314 -15.27 -2.49 -14.44
C ARG A 314 -13.84 -2.75 -14.81
N VAL A 315 -13.24 -1.77 -15.47
CA VAL A 315 -11.80 -1.73 -15.69
C VAL A 315 -11.31 -0.39 -15.16
N ASN A 316 -10.62 -0.45 -14.03
CA ASN A 316 -10.11 0.73 -13.33
C ASN A 316 -8.62 0.87 -13.56
N ARG A 317 -8.15 2.11 -13.48
CA ARG A 317 -6.73 2.42 -13.36
C ARG A 317 -6.16 1.74 -12.10
N PRO A 318 -5.06 0.97 -12.19
CA PRO A 318 -4.47 0.27 -11.05
C PRO A 318 -3.67 1.23 -10.15
N ASN A 319 -4.36 2.18 -9.51
CA ASN A 319 -3.75 3.28 -8.73
C ASN A 319 -2.80 2.78 -7.62
N GLN A 320 -3.12 1.67 -6.96
CA GLN A 320 -2.26 1.08 -5.93
C GLN A 320 -0.92 0.61 -6.52
N SER A 321 -0.96 -0.10 -7.65
CA SER A 321 0.24 -0.60 -8.33
C SER A 321 1.08 0.56 -8.85
N ILE A 322 0.44 1.59 -9.40
CA ILE A 322 1.11 2.83 -9.86
C ILE A 322 1.88 3.48 -8.71
N ALA A 323 1.23 3.68 -7.56
CA ALA A 323 1.86 4.33 -6.41
C ALA A 323 3.12 3.59 -5.94
N LEU A 324 3.08 2.25 -5.90
CA LEU A 324 4.20 1.42 -5.48
C LEU A 324 5.32 1.38 -6.52
N THR A 325 5.00 1.28 -7.81
CA THR A 325 5.99 1.29 -8.89
C THR A 325 6.70 2.63 -8.98
N VAL A 326 5.97 3.74 -8.89
CA VAL A 326 6.55 5.09 -8.88
C VAL A 326 7.44 5.29 -7.65
N LEU A 327 7.00 4.81 -6.48
CA LEU A 327 7.81 4.87 -5.25
C LEU A 327 9.13 4.09 -5.40
N TYR A 328 9.08 2.90 -6.00
CA TYR A 328 10.26 2.09 -6.29
C TYR A 328 11.22 2.82 -7.24
N HIS A 329 10.73 3.30 -8.40
CA HIS A 329 11.59 4.00 -9.36
C HIS A 329 12.14 5.31 -8.79
N PHE A 330 11.33 6.07 -8.05
CA PHE A 330 11.80 7.26 -7.34
C PHE A 330 12.96 6.94 -6.39
N TYR A 331 12.85 5.85 -5.63
CA TYR A 331 13.91 5.39 -4.74
C TYR A 331 15.18 4.98 -5.49
N VAL A 332 15.06 4.14 -6.53
CA VAL A 332 16.22 3.70 -7.34
C VAL A 332 16.93 4.89 -7.99
N LYS A 333 16.17 5.80 -8.61
CA LYS A 333 16.70 7.00 -9.26
C LYS A 333 17.28 7.99 -8.26
N LEU A 334 16.85 7.97 -6.99
CA LEU A 334 17.47 8.73 -5.90
C LEU A 334 18.79 8.09 -5.45
N LEU A 335 18.86 6.76 -5.36
CA LEU A 335 20.12 6.04 -5.09
C LEU A 335 21.16 6.26 -6.18
N GLU A 336 20.76 6.28 -7.45
CA GLU A 336 21.65 6.61 -8.57
C GLU A 336 22.25 8.01 -8.42
N ARG A 337 21.46 9.00 -8.00
CA ARG A 337 21.92 10.39 -7.76
C ARG A 337 22.84 10.53 -6.55
N MET A 338 22.75 9.59 -5.60
CA MET A 338 23.68 9.53 -4.46
C MET A 338 25.02 8.91 -4.84
N ARG A 339 25.14 8.30 -6.03
CA ARG A 339 26.41 7.75 -6.53
C ARG A 339 27.08 8.80 -7.41
N THR A 340 28.34 9.05 -7.12
CA THR A 340 29.19 10.01 -7.79
C THR A 340 30.13 9.24 -8.71
N GLU A 341 30.20 9.63 -9.97
CA GLU A 341 31.08 8.99 -10.97
C GLU A 341 32.53 9.51 -10.92
N GLN A 342 32.87 10.38 -9.96
CA GLN A 342 34.18 11.02 -9.91
C GLN A 342 35.24 10.07 -9.34
N GLU A 343 36.28 9.79 -10.13
CA GLU A 343 37.43 9.01 -9.68
C GLU A 343 38.38 9.87 -8.82
N TRP A 344 38.70 9.38 -7.62
CA TRP A 344 39.63 10.01 -6.68
C TRP A 344 40.93 9.21 -6.60
N ASP A 345 42.07 9.93 -6.58
CA ASP A 345 43.37 9.32 -6.34
C ASP A 345 43.51 8.85 -4.88
N ILE A 346 44.38 7.86 -4.64
CA ILE A 346 44.64 7.29 -3.31
C ILE A 346 45.13 8.36 -2.33
N ARG A 347 45.91 9.34 -2.81
CA ARG A 347 46.40 10.42 -1.96
C ARG A 347 45.28 11.31 -1.43
N ASP A 348 44.31 11.63 -2.29
CA ASP A 348 43.17 12.48 -1.91
C ASP A 348 42.21 11.71 -1.00
N LYS A 349 42.03 10.40 -1.23
CA LYS A 349 41.31 9.51 -0.32
C LYS A 349 41.95 9.45 1.07
N LEU A 350 43.28 9.33 1.14
CA LEU A 350 44.01 9.35 2.43
C LEU A 350 43.86 10.69 3.13
N ASN A 351 43.88 11.80 2.38
CA ASN A 351 43.64 13.14 2.92
C ASN A 351 42.21 13.29 3.48
N TYR A 352 41.21 12.74 2.80
CA TYR A 352 39.82 12.74 3.27
C TYR A 352 39.66 12.09 4.66
N PHE A 353 40.41 11.01 4.92
CA PHE A 353 40.42 10.34 6.22
C PHE A 353 41.41 10.94 7.24
N GLY A 354 42.12 12.02 6.90
CA GLY A 354 43.13 12.63 7.77
C GLY A 354 44.39 11.78 7.96
N LEU A 355 44.70 10.89 7.01
CA LEU A 355 45.83 9.95 7.03
C LEU A 355 46.97 10.38 6.11
N ASP A 356 46.98 11.65 5.70
CA ASP A 356 48.04 12.21 4.88
C ASP A 356 49.38 12.27 5.63
N ALA A 357 50.48 12.47 4.91
CA ALA A 357 51.80 12.49 5.51
C ALA A 357 51.99 13.66 6.51
N ALA A 358 51.29 14.78 6.32
CA ALA A 358 51.43 15.95 7.19
C ALA A 358 50.72 15.74 8.54
N GLU A 359 49.46 15.28 8.58
CA GLU A 359 48.74 15.04 9.83
C GLU A 359 49.35 13.89 10.63
N ARG A 360 49.80 12.81 9.96
CA ARG A 360 50.54 11.73 10.64
C ARG A 360 51.83 12.25 11.25
N GLY A 361 52.57 13.10 10.53
CA GLY A 361 53.78 13.75 11.02
C GLY A 361 53.55 14.61 12.27
N ARG A 362 52.45 15.38 12.29
CA ARG A 362 52.03 16.18 13.46
C ARG A 362 51.69 15.29 14.64
N THR A 363 50.79 14.34 14.44
CA THR A 363 50.32 13.40 15.48
C THR A 363 51.48 12.64 16.10
N ARG A 364 52.43 12.15 15.29
CA ARG A 364 53.65 11.46 15.76
C ARG A 364 54.53 12.36 16.61
N ASN A 365 54.72 13.62 16.22
CA ASN A 365 55.55 14.57 16.98
C ASN A 365 54.92 14.95 18.33
N ASP A 366 53.60 14.96 18.42
CA ASP A 366 52.89 15.19 19.69
C ASP A 366 52.99 13.96 20.62
N LEU A 367 53.07 12.77 20.06
CA LEU A 367 53.18 11.51 20.81
C LEU A 367 54.58 11.28 21.38
N VAL A 368 55.63 11.53 20.60
CA VAL A 368 57.01 11.18 20.98
C VAL A 368 57.78 12.39 21.50
N PRO A 369 58.46 12.29 22.67
CA PRO A 369 59.31 13.37 23.17
C PRO A 369 60.38 13.83 22.16
N GLY A 370 60.70 15.12 22.20
CA GLY A 370 61.78 15.70 21.42
C GLY A 370 63.17 15.21 21.85
N ASN A 371 64.20 15.61 21.11
CA ASN A 371 65.59 15.26 21.44
C ASN A 371 66.06 15.87 22.78
N GLU A 372 65.31 16.80 23.36
CA GLU A 372 65.54 17.34 24.70
C GLU A 372 65.40 16.27 25.80
N ALA A 373 64.56 15.24 25.59
CA ALA A 373 64.37 14.17 26.58
C ALA A 373 65.62 13.30 26.79
N ILE A 374 66.51 13.22 25.79
CA ILE A 374 67.76 12.46 25.85
C ILE A 374 68.96 13.34 26.26
N THR A 375 68.87 14.67 26.20
CA THR A 375 69.95 15.55 26.67
C THR A 375 70.14 15.50 28.18
N ASP A 376 69.06 15.23 28.93
CA ASP A 376 69.06 15.10 30.38
C ASP A 376 69.81 13.83 30.86
N MET A 377 70.01 12.85 29.98
CA MET A 377 70.80 11.64 30.28
C MET A 377 72.27 11.95 30.55
N SER A 378 72.80 13.07 30.02
CA SER A 378 74.18 13.48 30.24
C SER A 378 74.50 13.87 31.70
N ALA A 379 73.46 14.05 32.53
CA ALA A 379 73.57 14.36 33.95
C ALA A 379 73.56 13.12 34.88
N LEU A 380 73.46 11.90 34.33
CA LEU A 380 73.45 10.66 35.11
C LEU A 380 74.81 10.40 35.79
N MET A 381 74.79 9.84 37.00
CA MET A 381 75.98 9.51 37.78
C MET A 381 76.76 8.37 37.11
N THR A 382 78.02 8.62 36.74
CA THR A 382 78.92 7.63 36.13
C THR A 382 79.72 6.86 37.18
N SER A 383 79.95 5.58 36.96
CA SER A 383 81.00 4.83 37.66
C SER A 383 82.38 5.41 37.27
N GLY A 384 83.36 5.39 38.18
CA GLY A 384 84.67 6.02 37.98
C GLY A 384 85.62 5.32 37.00
N ALA A 385 85.11 4.67 35.94
CA ALA A 385 85.89 3.93 34.96
C ALA A 385 86.81 4.85 34.12
N SER A 386 88.04 4.41 33.85
CA SER A 386 89.01 5.17 33.05
C SER A 386 88.83 4.90 31.54
N TYR A 387 89.19 5.87 30.71
CA TYR A 387 89.10 5.72 29.25
C TYR A 387 89.95 4.55 28.73
N GLY A 388 91.08 4.26 29.38
CA GLY A 388 91.96 3.15 29.02
C GLY A 388 91.33 1.76 29.13
N SER A 389 90.43 1.52 30.09
CA SER A 389 89.69 0.26 30.20
C SER A 389 88.55 0.17 29.19
N LEU A 390 87.90 1.30 28.91
CA LEU A 390 86.74 1.38 28.01
C LEU A 390 87.12 1.27 26.53
N LYS A 391 88.36 1.65 26.15
CA LYS A 391 88.79 1.71 24.75
C LYS A 391 88.67 0.36 23.99
N ARG A 392 88.90 -0.77 24.67
CA ARG A 392 88.89 -2.12 24.07
C ARG A 392 87.52 -2.81 24.11
N MET A 393 86.56 -2.20 24.79
CA MET A 393 85.20 -2.73 24.96
C MET A 393 84.32 -2.35 23.77
N THR A 394 83.25 -3.11 23.56
CA THR A 394 82.14 -2.71 22.69
C THR A 394 81.37 -1.55 23.32
N LEU A 395 80.57 -0.81 22.54
CA LEU A 395 79.71 0.24 23.09
C LEU A 395 78.72 -0.29 24.12
N ARG A 396 78.25 -1.53 23.96
CA ARG A 396 77.35 -2.21 24.92
C ARG A 396 78.04 -2.46 26.26
N GLU A 397 79.24 -3.03 26.23
CA GLU A 397 80.07 -3.27 27.43
C GLU A 397 80.51 -1.97 28.10
N ALA A 398 80.83 -0.94 27.31
CA ALA A 398 81.22 0.37 27.83
C ALA A 398 80.06 1.11 28.51
N GLU A 399 78.84 0.99 27.98
CA GLU A 399 77.63 1.51 28.61
C GLU A 399 77.36 0.82 29.96
N GLU A 400 77.42 -0.51 30.00
CA GLU A 400 77.22 -1.29 31.23
C GLU A 400 78.29 -0.96 32.28
N ALA A 401 79.55 -0.81 31.86
CA ALA A 401 80.63 -0.41 32.76
C ALA A 401 80.44 1.01 33.32
N LEU A 402 79.95 1.96 32.53
CA LEU A 402 79.79 3.37 32.93
C LEU A 402 78.54 3.64 33.77
N PHE A 403 77.41 3.04 33.42
CA PHE A 403 76.10 3.39 33.98
C PHE A 403 75.32 2.19 34.55
N GLY A 404 75.79 0.96 34.36
CA GLY A 404 75.00 -0.24 34.66
C GLY A 404 73.67 -0.21 33.91
N GLN A 405 72.56 -0.34 34.64
CA GLN A 405 71.20 -0.25 34.09
C GLN A 405 70.61 1.18 34.11
N GLY A 406 71.37 2.19 34.55
CA GLY A 406 70.87 3.55 34.80
C GLY A 406 70.36 4.28 33.55
N CYS A 407 71.10 4.20 32.44
CA CYS A 407 70.71 4.85 31.18
C CYS A 407 69.47 4.20 30.56
N GLU A 408 69.40 2.87 30.58
CA GLU A 408 68.26 2.12 30.05
C GLU A 408 66.99 2.35 30.90
N ALA A 409 67.11 2.34 32.22
CA ALA A 409 66.00 2.66 33.12
C ALA A 409 65.49 4.09 32.92
N PHE A 410 66.39 5.08 32.76
CA PHE A 410 66.00 6.46 32.49
C PHE A 410 65.25 6.58 31.16
N PHE A 411 65.76 5.98 30.08
CA PHE A 411 65.11 6.02 28.77
C PHE A 411 63.73 5.35 28.79
N ARG A 412 63.61 4.21 29.47
CA ARG A 412 62.33 3.53 29.67
C ARG A 412 61.33 4.41 30.41
N ASP A 413 61.73 5.04 31.51
CA ASP A 413 60.80 5.75 32.40
C ASP A 413 60.39 7.14 31.87
N ASN A 414 61.26 7.81 31.12
CA ASN A 414 61.07 9.18 30.60
C ASN A 414 60.74 9.25 29.11
N CYS A 415 61.07 8.24 28.30
CA CYS A 415 60.71 8.20 26.88
C CYS A 415 59.64 7.13 26.62
N GLU A 416 59.97 5.85 26.81
CA GLU A 416 59.09 4.74 26.41
C GLU A 416 57.76 4.74 27.16
N ARG A 417 57.78 4.94 28.49
CA ARG A 417 56.57 4.97 29.32
C ARG A 417 55.66 6.16 28.97
N ILE A 418 56.23 7.32 28.62
CA ILE A 418 55.45 8.49 28.20
C ILE A 418 54.75 8.19 26.86
N VAL A 419 55.49 7.63 25.89
CA VAL A 419 54.94 7.24 24.59
C VAL A 419 53.85 6.18 24.76
N HIS A 420 54.09 5.14 25.57
CA HIS A 420 53.09 4.11 25.85
C HIS A 420 51.82 4.67 26.52
N LYS A 421 51.95 5.61 27.45
CA LYS A 421 50.80 6.27 28.07
C LYS A 421 50.01 7.10 27.06
N ARG A 422 50.69 7.96 26.28
CA ARG A 422 50.03 8.81 25.28
C ARG A 422 49.39 7.99 24.15
N LEU A 423 50.05 6.90 23.73
CA LEU A 423 49.44 5.92 22.83
C LEU A 423 48.23 5.28 23.51
N GLY A 424 48.31 4.83 24.76
CA GLY A 424 47.16 4.29 25.50
C GLY A 424 45.92 5.18 25.50
N ASP A 425 46.11 6.49 25.67
CA ASP A 425 45.04 7.49 25.69
C ASP A 425 44.55 7.89 24.27
N PHE A 426 45.27 7.51 23.21
CA PHE A 426 44.96 7.91 21.84
C PHE A 426 43.77 7.14 21.26
N GLN A 427 42.73 7.89 20.87
CA GLN A 427 41.51 7.36 20.24
C GLN A 427 41.49 7.62 18.73
N ALA A 428 41.92 6.63 17.95
CA ALA A 428 41.94 6.71 16.48
C ALA A 428 40.53 6.90 15.88
N GLU A 429 39.49 6.28 16.46
CA GLU A 429 38.10 6.39 15.98
C GLU A 429 37.59 7.83 16.00
N SER A 430 37.81 8.54 17.12
CA SER A 430 37.39 9.93 17.30
C SER A 430 38.12 10.86 16.32
N GLY A 431 39.42 10.62 16.09
CA GLY A 431 40.22 11.36 15.11
C GLY A 431 39.72 11.16 13.69
N LEU A 432 39.46 9.91 13.29
CA LEU A 432 38.90 9.57 11.99
C LEU A 432 37.52 10.22 11.78
N GLN A 433 36.65 10.17 12.79
CA GLN A 433 35.32 10.76 12.71
C GLN A 433 35.36 12.28 12.56
N LEU A 434 36.28 12.97 13.26
CA LEU A 434 36.49 14.40 13.10
C LEU A 434 37.00 14.75 11.70
N ALA A 435 37.95 13.98 11.16
CA ALA A 435 38.49 14.18 9.82
C ALA A 435 37.39 14.00 8.76
N VAL A 436 36.63 12.89 8.82
CA VAL A 436 35.52 12.62 7.89
C VAL A 436 34.44 13.70 7.99
N ASN A 437 34.07 14.15 9.19
CA ASN A 437 33.06 15.20 9.36
C ASN A 437 33.53 16.57 8.84
N ALA A 438 34.83 16.87 8.91
CA ALA A 438 35.40 18.07 8.33
C ALA A 438 35.41 17.97 6.79
N ALA A 439 35.89 16.85 6.26
CA ALA A 439 35.97 16.60 4.83
C ALA A 439 34.59 16.53 4.16
N ALA A 440 33.58 15.95 4.82
CA ALA A 440 32.19 15.90 4.32
C ALA A 440 31.53 17.29 4.20
N LYS A 441 32.01 18.30 4.93
CA LYS A 441 31.55 19.69 4.76
C LYS A 441 32.21 20.37 3.56
N GLU A 442 33.43 19.98 3.25
CA GLU A 442 34.21 20.52 2.13
C GLU A 442 33.81 19.87 0.80
N TYR A 443 33.46 18.58 0.84
CA TYR A 443 33.08 17.76 -0.32
C TYR A 443 31.71 17.08 -0.08
N PRO A 444 30.60 17.84 -0.11
CA PRO A 444 29.25 17.31 0.15
C PRO A 444 28.76 16.30 -0.90
N GLU A 445 29.40 16.24 -2.07
CA GLU A 445 29.14 15.26 -3.11
C GLU A 445 29.56 13.84 -2.74
N ILE A 446 30.49 13.66 -1.78
CA ILE A 446 30.93 12.34 -1.35
C ILE A 446 29.91 11.73 -0.40
N GLY A 447 29.20 10.70 -0.86
CA GLY A 447 28.18 9.99 -0.12
C GLY A 447 28.69 8.73 0.58
N PHE A 448 27.75 7.99 1.16
CA PHE A 448 28.04 6.73 1.85
C PHE A 448 28.54 5.63 0.91
N PHE A 449 28.11 5.63 -0.35
CA PHE A 449 28.48 4.60 -1.33
C PHE A 449 29.96 4.68 -1.69
N GLU A 450 30.47 5.89 -1.93
CA GLU A 450 31.89 6.14 -2.24
C GLU A 450 32.76 5.76 -1.06
N LEU A 451 32.35 6.15 0.15
CA LEU A 451 33.11 5.84 1.35
C LEU A 451 33.15 4.34 1.65
N THR A 452 32.06 3.60 1.37
CA THR A 452 32.09 2.13 1.45
C THR A 452 33.05 1.54 0.43
N ASP A 453 33.06 2.04 -0.80
CA ASP A 453 33.92 1.57 -1.87
C ASP A 453 35.40 1.89 -1.59
N TRP A 454 35.70 3.04 -0.99
CA TRP A 454 37.07 3.45 -0.63
C TRP A 454 37.65 2.64 0.52
N THR A 455 36.80 2.04 1.35
CA THR A 455 37.21 1.23 2.51
C THR A 455 37.07 -0.27 2.28
N ASP A 456 36.51 -0.71 1.15
CA ASP A 456 36.40 -2.13 0.78
C ASP A 456 37.73 -2.69 0.26
N GLU A 457 38.17 -3.80 0.85
CA GLU A 457 39.38 -4.52 0.47
C GLU A 457 39.35 -5.03 -0.98
N ASN A 458 38.16 -5.32 -1.50
CA ASN A 458 37.99 -5.89 -2.84
C ASN A 458 38.10 -4.86 -3.96
N LYS A 459 38.10 -3.56 -3.62
CA LYS A 459 38.15 -2.47 -4.59
C LYS A 459 39.59 -2.02 -4.82
N THR A 460 39.95 -1.76 -6.08
CA THR A 460 41.27 -1.27 -6.44
C THR A 460 41.49 0.16 -5.94
N GLY A 461 42.64 0.41 -5.30
CA GLY A 461 42.96 1.74 -4.76
C GLY A 461 42.15 2.12 -3.52
N ASN A 462 41.84 1.14 -2.67
CA ASN A 462 41.21 1.35 -1.38
C ASN A 462 42.22 1.85 -0.32
N VAL A 463 41.70 2.56 0.67
CA VAL A 463 42.48 3.20 1.74
C VAL A 463 43.08 2.16 2.68
N LEU A 464 42.38 1.05 2.93
CA LEU A 464 42.84 0.01 3.84
C LEU A 464 44.14 -0.67 3.36
N THR A 465 44.22 -0.96 2.06
CA THR A 465 45.41 -1.55 1.41
C THR A 465 46.55 -0.56 1.37
N ALA A 466 46.26 0.73 1.17
CA ALA A 466 47.26 1.78 1.27
C ALA A 466 47.84 1.88 2.70
N VAL A 467 47.00 1.83 3.74
CA VAL A 467 47.43 1.82 5.15
C VAL A 467 48.22 0.56 5.47
N ARG A 468 47.78 -0.63 5.03
CA ARG A 468 48.54 -1.88 5.18
C ARG A 468 49.88 -1.86 4.47
N GLY A 469 49.97 -1.20 3.31
CA GLY A 469 51.22 -0.91 2.63
C GLY A 469 52.16 -0.07 3.49
N LEU A 470 51.65 1.04 4.05
CA LEU A 470 52.42 1.89 4.97
C LEU A 470 52.87 1.13 6.24
N ILE A 471 52.04 0.24 6.79
CA ILE A 471 52.40 -0.62 7.94
C ILE A 471 53.57 -1.53 7.57
N ARG A 472 53.52 -2.15 6.38
CA ARG A 472 54.59 -3.02 5.89
C ARG A 472 55.90 -2.25 5.72
N ASP A 473 55.84 -1.09 5.09
CA ASP A 473 57.03 -0.25 4.85
C ASP A 473 57.63 0.23 6.18
N THR A 474 56.80 0.75 7.09
CA THR A 474 57.25 1.21 8.43
C THR A 474 57.80 0.05 9.28
N SER A 475 57.25 -1.16 9.14
CA SER A 475 57.77 -2.36 9.80
C SER A 475 59.14 -2.76 9.25
N ASN A 476 59.38 -2.61 7.94
CA ASN A 476 60.68 -2.87 7.34
C ASN A 476 61.70 -1.82 7.82
N ASP A 477 61.32 -0.54 7.87
CA ASP A 477 62.17 0.55 8.38
C ASP A 477 62.58 0.33 9.84
N LEU A 478 61.67 -0.23 10.65
CA LEU A 478 61.97 -0.60 12.04
C LEU A 478 62.99 -1.73 12.12
N GLN A 479 62.90 -2.75 11.26
CA GLN A 479 63.87 -3.86 11.21
C GLN A 479 65.25 -3.39 10.76
N ILE A 480 65.31 -2.50 9.76
CA ILE A 480 66.56 -1.88 9.29
C ILE A 480 67.19 -1.08 10.44
N SER A 481 66.40 -0.22 11.08
CA SER A 481 66.87 0.59 12.22
C SER A 481 67.36 -0.27 13.39
N ALA A 482 66.69 -1.38 13.69
CA ALA A 482 67.13 -2.31 14.73
C ALA A 482 68.48 -2.97 14.39
N ALA A 483 68.67 -3.40 13.14
CA ALA A 483 69.93 -3.98 12.68
C ALA A 483 71.09 -2.96 12.69
N GLU A 484 70.80 -1.69 12.36
CA GLU A 484 71.76 -0.59 12.48
C GLU A 484 72.17 -0.35 13.94
N LEU A 485 71.21 -0.35 14.88
CA LEU A 485 71.48 -0.18 16.30
C LEU A 485 72.32 -1.33 16.87
N ASP A 486 72.04 -2.57 16.49
CA ASP A 486 72.86 -3.72 16.89
C ASP A 486 74.28 -3.64 16.31
N THR A 487 74.41 -3.18 15.07
CA THR A 487 75.72 -2.95 14.44
C THR A 487 76.50 -1.86 15.18
N LEU A 488 75.83 -0.75 15.55
CA LEU A 488 76.40 0.33 16.35
C LEU A 488 76.88 -0.20 17.70
N TYR A 489 76.04 -0.93 18.43
CA TYR A 489 76.38 -1.48 19.75
C TYR A 489 77.57 -2.44 19.75
N ASN A 490 77.75 -3.21 18.67
CA ASN A 490 78.86 -4.15 18.48
C ASN A 490 80.18 -3.46 18.08
N GLY A 491 80.14 -2.18 17.69
CA GLY A 491 81.33 -1.39 17.40
C GLY A 491 82.20 -1.18 18.63
N ARG A 492 83.53 -1.19 18.46
CA ARG A 492 84.46 -0.87 19.54
C ARG A 492 84.46 0.63 19.82
N VAL A 493 84.70 1.00 21.08
CA VAL A 493 84.84 2.41 21.51
C VAL A 493 85.96 3.13 20.74
N GLU A 494 87.06 2.43 20.43
CA GLU A 494 88.20 2.99 19.71
C GLU A 494 87.93 3.35 18.25
N ASP A 495 86.91 2.75 17.63
CA ASP A 495 86.58 2.96 16.21
C ASP A 495 85.53 4.06 16.00
N GLN A 496 84.98 4.62 17.08
CA GLN A 496 83.90 5.62 17.01
C GLN A 496 84.40 7.05 16.75
N PRO A 497 83.67 7.84 15.95
CA PRO A 497 84.07 9.19 15.56
C PRO A 497 83.71 10.25 16.62
N PHE A 498 84.49 10.37 17.69
CA PHE A 498 84.39 11.48 18.65
C PHE A 498 85.74 12.15 18.92
N GLN A 499 85.74 13.42 19.33
CA GLN A 499 86.96 14.20 19.57
C GLN A 499 87.75 13.65 20.77
N ARG A 500 89.01 13.28 20.55
CA ARG A 500 89.91 12.71 21.56
C ARG A 500 91.10 13.63 21.79
N LEU A 501 91.41 13.91 23.06
CA LEU A 501 92.61 14.65 23.46
C LEU A 501 93.61 13.67 24.13
N PRO A 502 94.89 13.66 23.71
CA PRO A 502 95.90 12.83 24.36
C PRO A 502 96.09 13.26 25.82
N LEU A 503 96.23 12.29 26.74
CA LEU A 503 96.48 12.45 28.20
C LEU A 503 95.33 13.03 29.06
N MET A 504 94.12 13.26 28.50
CA MET A 504 92.95 13.74 29.27
C MET A 504 91.82 12.70 29.38
N ASP A 505 91.95 11.74 30.29
CA ASP A 505 90.96 10.66 30.47
C ASP A 505 89.56 11.17 30.80
N LYS A 506 89.41 12.16 31.69
CA LYS A 506 88.10 12.73 32.04
C LYS A 506 87.38 13.39 30.86
N HIS A 507 88.13 14.03 29.97
CA HIS A 507 87.58 14.66 28.77
C HIS A 507 87.12 13.60 27.74
N ASN A 508 87.91 12.54 27.58
CA ASN A 508 87.60 11.45 26.66
C ASN A 508 86.39 10.63 27.13
N VAL A 509 86.23 10.40 28.44
CA VAL A 509 85.01 9.78 29.02
C VAL A 509 83.79 10.68 28.80
N ARG A 510 83.89 12.00 29.01
CA ARG A 510 82.79 12.94 28.76
C ARG A 510 82.38 12.99 27.28
N SER A 511 83.35 12.90 26.38
CA SER A 511 83.10 12.86 24.93
C SER A 511 82.44 11.55 24.50
N LEU A 512 82.80 10.42 25.13
CA LEU A 512 82.16 9.13 24.94
C LEU A 512 80.72 9.11 25.47
N ILE A 513 80.47 9.69 26.65
CA ILE A 513 79.11 9.82 27.21
C ILE A 513 78.23 10.63 26.27
N ARG A 514 78.74 11.76 25.77
CA ARG A 514 78.03 12.58 24.79
C ARG A 514 77.69 11.80 23.52
N TYR A 515 78.65 11.02 23.00
CA TYR A 515 78.44 10.17 21.85
C TYR A 515 77.39 9.06 22.10
N LEU A 516 77.41 8.42 23.28
CA LEU A 516 76.39 7.44 23.67
C LEU A 516 75.00 8.10 23.73
N THR A 517 74.87 9.28 24.33
CA THR A 517 73.57 9.99 24.43
C THR A 517 73.07 10.51 23.09
N GLU A 518 73.93 11.12 22.27
CA GLU A 518 73.52 11.74 20.99
C GLU A 518 73.32 10.69 19.89
N THR A 519 74.20 9.68 19.80
CA THR A 519 74.21 8.71 18.69
C THR A 519 73.41 7.46 19.02
N VAL A 520 73.68 6.80 20.16
CA VAL A 520 73.01 5.53 20.51
C VAL A 520 71.59 5.78 21.00
N TYR A 521 71.42 6.69 21.97
CA TYR A 521 70.09 7.05 22.48
C TYR A 521 69.29 7.94 21.52
N GLY A 522 69.96 8.71 20.65
CA GLY A 522 69.32 9.36 19.51
C GLY A 522 68.73 8.34 18.51
N HIS A 523 69.45 7.25 18.23
CA HIS A 523 68.95 6.17 17.38
C HIS A 523 67.82 5.38 18.07
N LYS A 524 67.93 5.08 19.37
CA LYS A 524 66.81 4.50 20.15
C LYS A 524 65.56 5.39 20.14
N LEU A 525 65.71 6.70 20.26
CA LEU A 525 64.59 7.64 20.16
C LEU A 525 63.99 7.66 18.74
N HIS A 526 64.81 7.56 17.70
CA HIS A 526 64.34 7.40 16.32
C HIS A 526 63.57 6.09 16.12
N MET A 527 64.08 4.97 16.64
CA MET A 527 63.36 3.69 16.65
C MET A 527 62.02 3.80 17.39
N LEU A 528 61.98 4.49 18.54
CA LEU A 528 60.74 4.73 19.28
C LEU A 528 59.73 5.55 18.46
N ARG A 529 60.19 6.49 17.61
CA ARG A 529 59.32 7.21 16.67
C ARG A 529 58.73 6.31 15.60
N ILE A 530 59.53 5.42 15.03
CA ILE A 530 59.05 4.44 14.03
C ILE A 530 58.06 3.47 14.69
N GLN A 531 58.35 2.99 15.90
CA GLN A 531 57.44 2.13 16.67
C GLN A 531 56.11 2.82 16.98
N ALA A 532 56.14 4.09 17.38
CA ALA A 532 54.94 4.87 17.63
C ALA A 532 54.10 5.07 16.35
N ASP A 533 54.73 5.38 15.21
CA ASP A 533 54.06 5.52 13.91
C ASP A 533 53.42 4.19 13.46
N LEU A 534 54.13 3.07 13.65
CA LEU A 534 53.61 1.73 13.35
C LEU A 534 52.37 1.40 14.19
N GLU A 535 52.40 1.70 15.49
CA GLU A 535 51.26 1.46 16.39
C GLU A 535 50.07 2.38 16.07
N LEU A 536 50.32 3.63 15.66
CA LEU A 536 49.27 4.52 15.17
C LEU A 536 48.60 3.98 13.93
N LEU A 537 49.39 3.55 12.93
CA LEU A 537 48.86 2.99 11.69
C LEU A 537 47.99 1.75 11.95
N ARG A 538 48.40 0.86 12.87
CA ARG A 538 47.58 -0.31 13.28
C ARG A 538 46.27 0.08 13.94
N ARG A 539 46.27 1.14 14.77
CA ARG A 539 45.03 1.64 15.40
C ARG A 539 44.10 2.30 14.39
N TYR A 540 44.65 3.02 13.42
CA TYR A 540 43.88 3.58 12.31
C TYR A 540 43.34 2.49 11.37
N GLU A 541 44.10 1.42 11.11
CA GLU A 541 43.62 0.24 10.38
C GLU A 541 42.36 -0.34 11.06
N LEU A 542 42.42 -0.63 12.36
CA LEU A 542 41.27 -1.13 13.12
C LEU A 542 40.08 -0.16 13.11
N ALA A 543 40.34 1.15 13.23
CA ALA A 543 39.30 2.18 13.17
C ALA A 543 38.62 2.23 11.79
N LEU A 544 39.41 2.12 10.71
CA LEU A 544 38.90 2.04 9.33
C LEU A 544 38.08 0.78 9.10
N GLU A 545 38.50 -0.38 9.61
CA GLU A 545 37.75 -1.63 9.52
C GLU A 545 36.38 -1.53 10.22
N LYS A 546 36.35 -0.94 11.42
CA LYS A 546 35.10 -0.70 12.16
C LYS A 546 34.19 0.26 11.41
N TRP A 547 34.76 1.32 10.85
CA TRP A 547 34.02 2.31 10.06
C TRP A 547 33.44 1.68 8.78
N HIS A 548 34.24 0.87 8.07
CA HIS A 548 33.79 0.11 6.90
C HIS A 548 32.59 -0.79 7.25
N ALA A 549 32.65 -1.50 8.37
CA ALA A 549 31.54 -2.35 8.83
C ALA A 549 30.25 -1.55 9.05
N GLN A 550 30.33 -0.34 9.62
CA GLN A 550 29.19 0.56 9.82
C GLN A 550 28.62 1.07 8.49
N ALA A 551 29.48 1.56 7.60
CA ALA A 551 29.07 2.06 6.30
C ALA A 551 28.47 0.95 5.42
N LYS A 552 29.06 -0.25 5.46
CA LYS A 552 28.54 -1.44 4.78
C LYS A 552 27.18 -1.88 5.31
N HIS A 553 26.96 -1.79 6.62
CA HIS A 553 25.65 -2.09 7.19
C HIS A 553 24.57 -1.17 6.62
N ILE A 554 24.86 0.12 6.46
CA ILE A 554 23.95 1.10 5.86
C ILE A 554 23.65 0.76 4.40
N THR A 555 24.66 0.47 3.58
CA THR A 555 24.43 0.13 2.16
C THR A 555 23.64 -1.16 1.98
N VAL A 556 23.86 -2.16 2.85
CA VAL A 556 23.05 -3.40 2.88
C VAL A 556 21.60 -3.11 3.26
N GLN A 557 21.35 -2.22 4.23
CA GLN A 557 19.99 -1.80 4.59
C GLN A 557 19.27 -1.10 3.43
N LEU A 558 19.96 -0.19 2.72
CA LEU A 558 19.42 0.48 1.54
C LEU A 558 19.09 -0.51 0.40
N ALA A 559 19.97 -1.49 0.15
CA ALA A 559 19.72 -2.54 -0.84
C ALA A 559 18.62 -3.53 -0.42
N SER A 560 18.41 -3.73 0.88
CA SER A 560 17.27 -4.51 1.39
C SER A 560 15.95 -3.79 1.13
N LEU A 561 15.91 -2.48 1.40
CA LEU A 561 14.73 -1.65 1.12
C LEU A 561 14.38 -1.63 -0.37
N GLU A 562 15.39 -1.57 -1.25
CA GLU A 562 15.19 -1.67 -2.71
C GLU A 562 14.43 -2.94 -3.10
N ARG A 563 14.87 -4.09 -2.56
CA ARG A 563 14.25 -5.39 -2.82
C ARG A 563 12.83 -5.48 -2.28
N GLU A 564 12.57 -4.95 -1.09
CA GLU A 564 11.23 -4.92 -0.50
C GLU A 564 10.26 -4.05 -1.32
N LEU A 565 10.70 -2.88 -1.78
CA LEU A 565 9.91 -2.00 -2.65
C LEU A 565 9.61 -2.67 -4.00
N HIS A 566 10.63 -3.28 -4.63
CA HIS A 566 10.47 -4.01 -5.89
C HIS A 566 9.48 -5.17 -5.75
N GLN A 567 9.58 -5.95 -4.66
CA GLN A 567 8.69 -7.05 -4.39
C GLN A 567 7.25 -6.57 -4.16
N ALA A 568 7.05 -5.51 -3.38
CA ALA A 568 5.73 -4.94 -3.13
C ALA A 568 5.06 -4.43 -4.43
N ALA A 569 5.82 -3.75 -5.30
CA ALA A 569 5.33 -3.30 -6.60
C ALA A 569 4.97 -4.48 -7.51
N THR A 570 5.82 -5.50 -7.59
CA THR A 570 5.58 -6.70 -8.42
C THR A 570 4.38 -7.52 -7.93
N ASP A 571 4.27 -7.72 -6.61
CA ASP A 571 3.15 -8.43 -6.00
C ASP A 571 1.82 -7.70 -6.27
N SER A 572 1.81 -6.36 -6.19
CA SER A 572 0.63 -5.56 -6.50
C SER A 572 0.23 -5.64 -7.98
N ILE A 573 1.19 -5.57 -8.90
CA ILE A 573 0.90 -5.70 -10.35
C ILE A 573 0.33 -7.08 -10.68
N ARG A 574 0.81 -8.14 -10.02
CA ARG A 574 0.26 -9.50 -10.19
C ARG A 574 -1.16 -9.66 -9.66
N GLN A 575 -1.53 -8.85 -8.66
CA GLN A 575 -2.89 -8.81 -8.12
C GLN A 575 -3.83 -7.93 -8.95
N ALA A 576 -3.30 -6.94 -9.67
CA ALA A 576 -4.06 -6.16 -10.63
C ALA A 576 -4.45 -7.00 -11.86
N ASP A 577 -5.52 -6.61 -12.56
CA ASP A 577 -5.96 -7.29 -13.76
C ASP A 577 -4.80 -7.40 -14.78
N SER A 578 -4.63 -8.61 -15.33
CA SER A 578 -3.50 -8.97 -16.21
C SER A 578 -3.34 -8.05 -17.43
N TYR A 579 -4.39 -7.32 -17.79
CA TYR A 579 -4.41 -6.34 -18.87
C TYR A 579 -4.00 -4.93 -18.42
N THR A 580 -4.49 -4.45 -17.27
CA THR A 580 -4.20 -3.09 -16.79
C THR A 580 -2.81 -2.97 -16.16
N GLY A 581 -2.24 -4.08 -15.69
CA GLY A 581 -0.88 -4.16 -15.15
C GLY A 581 0.25 -4.23 -16.19
N GLN A 582 -0.06 -4.32 -17.50
CA GLN A 582 0.96 -4.47 -18.55
C GLN A 582 1.84 -3.22 -18.68
N ASN A 583 3.15 -3.43 -18.86
CA ASN A 583 4.16 -2.40 -19.06
C ASN A 583 4.19 -1.29 -17.99
N LEU A 584 3.61 -1.54 -16.82
CA LEU A 584 3.47 -0.53 -15.76
C LEU A 584 4.85 -0.14 -15.21
N PHE A 585 5.75 -1.11 -15.01
CA PHE A 585 7.16 -0.86 -14.64
C PHE A 585 7.89 0.00 -15.68
N GLU A 586 7.91 -0.41 -16.94
CA GLU A 586 8.67 0.26 -18.01
C GLU A 586 8.18 1.69 -18.27
N TYR A 587 6.86 1.90 -18.27
CA TYR A 587 6.28 3.22 -18.46
C TYR A 587 6.63 4.17 -17.32
N TYR A 588 6.40 3.74 -16.08
CA TYR A 588 6.57 4.60 -14.92
C TYR A 588 8.02 4.82 -14.53
N GLU A 589 8.96 3.96 -14.95
CA GLU A 589 10.38 4.26 -14.88
C GLU A 589 10.71 5.56 -15.63
N ARG A 590 10.29 5.65 -16.90
CA ARG A 590 10.57 6.79 -17.77
C ARG A 590 9.85 8.05 -17.30
N VAL A 591 8.55 7.94 -16.99
CA VAL A 591 7.76 9.08 -16.52
C VAL A 591 8.33 9.66 -15.23
N THR A 592 8.72 8.79 -14.27
CA THR A 592 9.33 9.24 -13.01
C THR A 592 10.67 9.93 -13.25
N GLU A 593 11.51 9.39 -14.14
CA GLU A 593 12.79 10.00 -14.49
C GLU A 593 12.62 11.37 -15.16
N ASP A 594 11.69 11.51 -16.11
CA ASP A 594 11.41 12.76 -16.79
C ASP A 594 10.91 13.84 -15.81
N VAL A 595 10.01 13.48 -14.89
CA VAL A 595 9.51 14.39 -13.83
C VAL A 595 10.63 14.80 -12.89
N MET A 596 11.50 13.88 -12.48
CA MET A 596 12.64 14.21 -11.63
C MET A 596 13.61 15.18 -12.32
N ARG A 597 13.95 14.94 -13.59
CA ARG A 597 14.81 15.83 -14.40
C ARG A 597 14.19 17.21 -14.57
N GLU A 598 12.87 17.28 -14.79
CA GLU A 598 12.16 18.55 -14.90
C GLU A 598 12.22 19.34 -13.59
N LEU A 599 12.00 18.68 -12.43
CA LEU A 599 12.11 19.31 -11.12
C LEU A 599 13.53 19.82 -10.84
N GLU A 600 14.55 19.05 -11.20
CA GLU A 600 15.96 19.43 -11.08
C GLU A 600 16.31 20.63 -11.97
N SER A 601 15.78 20.66 -13.19
CA SER A 601 15.98 21.79 -14.11
C SER A 601 15.37 23.09 -13.60
N LYS A 602 14.23 23.02 -12.90
CA LYS A 602 13.48 24.18 -12.39
C LYS A 602 13.99 24.68 -11.04
N ARG A 603 14.45 23.79 -10.17
CA ARG A 603 14.72 24.09 -8.74
C ARG A 603 16.13 23.75 -8.27
N GLY A 604 16.94 23.11 -9.11
CA GLY A 604 18.34 22.75 -8.82
C GLY A 604 18.56 21.26 -8.58
N LYS A 605 19.80 20.80 -8.80
CA LYS A 605 20.20 19.37 -8.74
C LYS A 605 20.10 18.75 -7.35
N SER A 606 20.13 19.57 -6.28
CA SER A 606 20.10 19.09 -4.89
C SER A 606 18.71 19.09 -4.26
N ILE A 607 17.65 19.42 -5.01
CA ILE A 607 16.29 19.60 -4.47
C ILE A 607 15.83 18.41 -3.60
N PHE A 608 16.08 17.19 -4.03
CA PHE A 608 15.60 16.02 -3.32
C PHE A 608 16.24 15.87 -1.93
N PHE A 609 17.45 16.40 -1.73
CA PHE A 609 18.22 16.33 -0.48
C PHE A 609 17.99 17.54 0.44
N ASP A 610 17.20 18.53 0.02
CA ASP A 610 16.83 19.66 0.87
C ASP A 610 15.99 19.20 2.08
N THR A 611 16.15 19.85 3.23
CA THR A 611 15.42 19.54 4.48
C THR A 611 13.90 19.60 4.34
N ARG A 612 13.39 20.39 3.40
CA ARG A 612 11.95 20.48 3.10
C ARG A 612 11.41 19.24 2.40
N HIS A 613 12.26 18.53 1.67
CA HIS A 613 11.96 17.31 0.92
C HIS A 613 12.51 16.11 1.69
N MET A 614 13.48 15.33 1.21
CA MET A 614 14.00 14.21 1.99
C MET A 614 14.84 14.68 3.18
N GLY A 615 15.65 15.73 3.01
CA GLY A 615 16.73 16.05 3.94
C GLY A 615 17.91 15.08 3.82
N PRO A 616 18.92 15.21 4.71
CA PRO A 616 20.08 14.33 4.69
C PRO A 616 19.70 12.90 5.07
N VAL A 617 19.99 11.94 4.18
CA VAL A 617 19.67 10.51 4.35
C VAL A 617 20.31 9.92 5.61
N SER A 618 21.47 10.45 6.03
CA SER A 618 22.16 10.07 7.27
C SER A 618 21.27 10.21 8.51
N GLY A 619 20.63 11.37 8.69
CA GLY A 619 19.76 11.63 9.83
C GLY A 619 18.44 10.85 9.80
N LEU A 620 17.99 10.43 8.60
CA LEU A 620 16.82 9.56 8.46
C LEU A 620 17.14 8.10 8.83
N LEU A 621 18.36 7.64 8.54
CA LEU A 621 18.81 6.28 8.87
C LEU A 621 18.99 6.08 10.38
N ASP A 622 19.34 7.12 11.13
CA ASP A 622 19.38 7.10 12.60
C ASP A 622 18.00 6.79 13.21
N GLY A 623 16.91 7.23 12.55
CA GLY A 623 15.52 6.92 12.90
C GLY A 623 15.03 5.55 12.40
N GLY A 624 15.88 4.78 11.72
CA GLY A 624 15.57 3.47 11.14
C GLY A 624 14.85 3.53 9.78
N LEU A 625 14.77 2.37 9.12
CA LEU A 625 14.20 2.25 7.77
C LEU A 625 12.73 2.71 7.67
N SER A 626 11.96 2.63 8.76
CA SER A 626 10.57 3.12 8.77
C SER A 626 10.49 4.62 8.53
N ALA A 627 11.34 5.41 9.20
CA ALA A 627 11.34 6.87 9.06
C ALA A 627 11.73 7.30 7.63
N LEU A 628 12.65 6.55 7.01
CA LEU A 628 13.03 6.75 5.62
C LEU A 628 11.84 6.49 4.67
N VAL A 629 11.10 5.39 4.87
CA VAL A 629 9.93 5.05 4.04
C VAL A 629 8.80 6.07 4.20
N ASP A 630 8.53 6.53 5.43
CA ASP A 630 7.51 7.54 5.68
C ASP A 630 7.85 8.87 4.98
N ARG A 631 9.14 9.26 5.00
CA ARG A 631 9.59 10.46 4.31
C ARG A 631 9.59 10.32 2.78
N LEU A 632 9.96 9.13 2.29
CA LEU A 632 9.95 8.78 0.87
C LEU A 632 8.52 8.82 0.31
N THR A 633 7.56 8.20 1.00
CA THR A 633 6.15 8.18 0.60
C THR A 633 5.52 9.57 0.61
N GLN A 634 5.81 10.39 1.63
CA GLN A 634 5.37 11.78 1.70
C GLN A 634 5.92 12.62 0.53
N THR A 635 7.21 12.48 0.23
CA THR A 635 7.86 13.24 -0.85
C THR A 635 7.33 12.80 -2.22
N CYS A 636 7.19 11.48 -2.44
CA CYS A 636 6.62 10.92 -3.65
C CYS A 636 5.20 11.46 -3.92
N ARG A 637 4.34 11.45 -2.90
CA ARG A 637 2.95 11.95 -3.01
C ARG A 637 2.87 13.44 -3.31
N THR A 638 3.73 14.26 -2.70
CA THR A 638 3.64 15.73 -2.77
C THR A 638 4.38 16.37 -3.93
N LEU A 639 5.38 15.69 -4.51
CA LEU A 639 6.22 16.25 -5.59
C LEU A 639 6.14 15.48 -6.89
N ILE A 640 6.12 14.15 -6.83
CA ILE A 640 6.17 13.31 -8.03
C ILE A 640 4.76 13.06 -8.55
N LEU A 641 3.92 12.42 -7.74
CA LEU A 641 2.55 12.02 -8.14
C LEU A 641 1.61 13.22 -8.36
N SER A 642 1.93 14.39 -7.82
CA SER A 642 1.18 15.63 -8.07
C SER A 642 1.48 16.28 -9.42
N SER A 643 2.43 15.74 -10.20
CA SER A 643 2.85 16.34 -11.47
C SER A 643 1.88 15.99 -12.62
N GLN A 644 1.85 16.85 -13.64
CA GLN A 644 0.96 16.74 -14.81
C GLN A 644 0.93 15.34 -15.47
N PRO A 645 2.05 14.62 -15.65
CA PRO A 645 2.04 13.30 -16.28
C PRO A 645 1.21 12.24 -15.56
N PHE A 646 0.95 12.39 -14.25
CA PHE A 646 0.15 11.44 -13.47
C PHE A 646 -1.35 11.77 -13.44
N ASN A 647 -1.74 12.95 -13.96
CA ASN A 647 -3.12 13.45 -14.03
C ASN A 647 -3.75 13.26 -15.43
N GLN A 648 -3.29 12.27 -16.20
CA GLN A 648 -3.84 11.94 -17.51
C GLN A 648 -5.15 11.14 -17.37
N THR A 649 -5.96 11.14 -18.42
CA THR A 649 -7.14 10.26 -18.48
C THR A 649 -6.70 8.80 -18.54
N PHE A 650 -7.55 7.90 -18.04
CA PHE A 650 -7.27 6.46 -18.01
C PHE A 650 -6.89 5.91 -19.40
N GLU A 651 -7.60 6.35 -20.44
CA GLU A 651 -7.42 5.90 -21.82
C GLU A 651 -6.09 6.35 -22.42
N GLU A 652 -5.73 7.62 -22.25
CA GLU A 652 -4.45 8.17 -22.74
C GLU A 652 -3.27 7.47 -22.07
N GLU A 653 -3.36 7.26 -20.75
CA GLU A 653 -2.33 6.55 -20.01
C GLU A 653 -2.22 5.09 -20.46
N LEU A 654 -3.35 4.40 -20.68
CA LEU A 654 -3.35 3.01 -21.16
C LEU A 654 -2.72 2.88 -22.55
N LEU A 655 -3.03 3.81 -23.47
CA LEU A 655 -2.44 3.86 -24.80
C LEU A 655 -0.93 4.12 -24.75
N ARG A 656 -0.47 5.04 -23.89
CA ARG A 656 0.96 5.31 -23.72
C ARG A 656 1.69 4.10 -23.13
N ARG A 657 1.13 3.46 -22.10
CA ARG A 657 1.67 2.25 -21.46
C ARG A 657 1.82 1.09 -22.46
N ALA A 658 0.78 0.82 -23.25
CA ALA A 658 0.82 -0.26 -24.23
C ALA A 658 1.91 -0.08 -25.29
N ASN A 659 2.28 1.17 -25.60
CA ASN A 659 3.24 1.51 -26.65
C ASN A 659 4.66 1.81 -26.17
N VAL A 660 4.96 1.65 -24.87
CA VAL A 660 6.32 1.88 -24.33
C VAL A 660 7.35 0.93 -24.93
N ALA A 661 7.02 -0.36 -25.04
CA ALA A 661 7.93 -1.38 -25.57
C ALA A 661 8.18 -1.28 -27.09
N ALA A 662 7.28 -0.60 -27.84
CA ALA A 662 7.44 -0.38 -29.28
C ALA A 662 8.58 0.58 -29.62
N ALA A 663 9.14 1.29 -28.63
CA ALA A 663 10.30 2.16 -28.82
C ALA A 663 11.65 1.41 -28.84
N TYR A 664 11.72 0.16 -28.36
CA TYR A 664 12.97 -0.60 -28.20
C TYR A 664 13.13 -1.74 -29.20
N GLU A 665 12.05 -2.42 -29.56
CA GLU A 665 12.04 -3.46 -30.59
C GLU A 665 11.05 -3.04 -31.69
N ASN A 666 11.36 -3.33 -32.95
CA ASN A 666 10.46 -3.18 -34.11
C ASN A 666 9.22 -4.12 -34.01
N ARG A 667 8.51 -4.11 -32.89
CA ARG A 667 7.19 -4.70 -32.73
C ARG A 667 6.15 -3.63 -33.09
N LEU A 668 5.17 -4.07 -33.86
CA LEU A 668 4.06 -3.25 -34.34
C LEU A 668 3.47 -2.44 -33.17
N VAL A 669 3.52 -1.11 -33.29
CA VAL A 669 2.77 -0.19 -32.43
C VAL A 669 1.34 -0.71 -32.34
N VAL A 670 0.84 -0.98 -31.14
CA VAL A 670 -0.53 -1.50 -30.99
C VAL A 670 -1.46 -0.38 -31.44
N PRO A 671 -2.23 -0.57 -32.53
CA PRO A 671 -3.14 0.45 -32.98
C PRO A 671 -4.21 0.63 -31.90
N LYS A 672 -4.63 1.89 -31.71
CA LYS A 672 -5.67 2.28 -30.76
C LYS A 672 -6.91 1.39 -30.85
N ASP A 673 -7.32 1.04 -32.08
CA ASP A 673 -8.48 0.17 -32.34
C ASP A 673 -8.34 -1.26 -31.80
N GLU A 674 -7.12 -1.82 -31.75
CA GLU A 674 -6.90 -3.16 -31.20
C GLU A 674 -6.92 -3.12 -29.67
N LEU A 675 -6.37 -2.07 -29.07
CA LEU A 675 -6.39 -1.86 -27.63
C LEU A 675 -7.84 -1.69 -27.14
N PHE A 676 -8.61 -0.83 -27.80
CA PHE A 676 -10.02 -0.63 -27.48
C PHE A 676 -10.85 -1.88 -27.74
N ARG A 677 -10.58 -2.65 -28.81
CA ARG A 677 -11.24 -3.95 -29.03
C ARG A 677 -11.05 -4.90 -27.85
N LYS A 678 -9.81 -5.01 -27.35
CA LYS A 678 -9.49 -5.88 -26.22
C LYS A 678 -10.16 -5.40 -24.93
N LEU A 679 -10.12 -4.09 -24.65
CA LEU A 679 -10.81 -3.51 -23.49
C LEU A 679 -12.32 -3.79 -23.52
N TYR A 680 -12.94 -3.61 -24.69
CA TYR A 680 -14.35 -3.95 -24.89
C TYR A 680 -14.61 -5.45 -24.67
N GLN A 681 -13.78 -6.34 -25.22
CA GLN A 681 -13.90 -7.78 -25.00
C GLN A 681 -13.78 -8.16 -23.51
N THR A 682 -12.86 -7.56 -22.77
CA THR A 682 -12.72 -7.78 -21.33
C THR A 682 -13.98 -7.32 -20.57
N LEU A 683 -14.54 -6.16 -20.91
CA LEU A 683 -15.80 -5.69 -20.32
C LEU A 683 -16.99 -6.60 -20.67
N GLU A 684 -17.03 -7.17 -21.87
CA GLU A 684 -18.05 -8.16 -22.28
C GLU A 684 -17.90 -9.50 -21.55
N GLU A 685 -16.68 -10.03 -21.46
CA GLU A 685 -16.41 -11.32 -20.82
C GLU A 685 -16.68 -11.29 -19.31
N HIS A 686 -16.29 -10.22 -18.64
CA HIS A 686 -16.49 -10.06 -17.20
C HIS A 686 -17.91 -9.56 -16.86
N GLY A 687 -18.61 -8.92 -17.79
CA GLY A 687 -19.95 -8.37 -17.57
C GLY A 687 -21.09 -9.37 -17.78
N GLY A 688 -20.83 -10.67 -17.60
CA GLY A 688 -21.86 -11.71 -17.75
C GLY A 688 -22.95 -11.58 -16.68
N ILE A 689 -24.18 -11.97 -17.01
CA ILE A 689 -25.31 -11.83 -16.08
C ILE A 689 -25.15 -12.78 -14.88
N ASN A 690 -25.39 -12.26 -13.69
CA ASN A 690 -25.29 -12.98 -12.41
C ASN A 690 -26.58 -13.75 -12.09
N VAL A 691 -26.94 -14.69 -12.97
CA VAL A 691 -27.99 -15.68 -12.70
C VAL A 691 -27.75 -16.93 -13.52
N ARG A 692 -28.00 -18.10 -12.94
CA ARG A 692 -27.91 -19.38 -13.66
C ARG A 692 -29.28 -19.81 -14.19
N LEU A 693 -29.43 -19.83 -15.51
CA LEU A 693 -30.65 -20.22 -16.21
C LEU A 693 -30.50 -21.58 -16.92
N LEU A 694 -31.63 -22.23 -17.21
CA LEU A 694 -31.70 -23.51 -17.91
C LEU A 694 -31.36 -23.36 -19.40
N ASP A 695 -32.05 -22.46 -20.10
CA ASP A 695 -31.91 -22.22 -21.53
C ASP A 695 -31.29 -20.84 -21.78
N TYR A 696 -30.35 -20.73 -22.71
CA TYR A 696 -29.74 -19.43 -23.02
C TYR A 696 -30.64 -18.53 -23.89
N THR A 697 -31.67 -19.09 -24.52
CA THR A 697 -32.53 -18.42 -25.50
C THR A 697 -34.00 -18.53 -25.08
N HIS A 698 -34.43 -17.69 -24.14
CA HIS A 698 -35.84 -17.54 -23.78
C HIS A 698 -36.55 -16.66 -24.81
N GLU A 699 -37.83 -16.95 -25.06
CA GLU A 699 -38.67 -16.22 -26.04
C GLU A 699 -38.84 -14.73 -25.70
N HIS A 700 -38.69 -14.36 -24.42
CA HIS A 700 -38.84 -13.00 -23.91
C HIS A 700 -37.55 -12.39 -23.34
N ARG A 701 -36.37 -12.91 -23.69
CA ARG A 701 -35.08 -12.36 -23.24
C ARG A 701 -34.89 -10.95 -23.81
N TYR A 702 -34.92 -9.94 -22.94
CA TYR A 702 -34.65 -8.56 -23.30
C TYR A 702 -33.39 -8.06 -22.58
N GLU A 703 -32.48 -7.42 -23.33
CA GLU A 703 -31.21 -6.94 -22.81
C GLU A 703 -30.99 -5.46 -23.07
N GLU A 704 -30.44 -4.78 -22.06
CA GLU A 704 -29.93 -3.42 -22.17
C GLU A 704 -28.52 -3.36 -21.60
N LYS A 705 -27.60 -2.67 -22.29
CA LYS A 705 -26.22 -2.45 -21.82
C LYS A 705 -26.00 -0.97 -21.59
N TYR A 706 -25.44 -0.62 -20.43
CA TYR A 706 -25.13 0.74 -20.04
C TYR A 706 -23.65 0.88 -19.72
N PHE A 707 -22.95 1.77 -20.44
CA PHE A 707 -21.57 2.14 -20.13
C PHE A 707 -21.53 3.40 -19.28
N PHE A 708 -20.70 3.40 -18.23
CA PHE A 708 -20.41 4.53 -17.36
C PHE A 708 -18.97 4.97 -17.57
N GLY A 709 -18.77 6.25 -17.86
CA GLY A 709 -17.43 6.82 -18.03
C GLY A 709 -17.45 8.17 -18.72
N ASP A 710 -16.28 8.64 -19.13
CA ASP A 710 -16.13 9.95 -19.73
C ASP A 710 -16.39 9.93 -21.25
N TYR A 711 -17.54 10.48 -21.66
CA TYR A 711 -17.91 10.66 -23.08
C TYR A 711 -16.90 11.51 -23.88
N GLU A 712 -16.16 12.40 -23.23
CA GLU A 712 -15.12 13.18 -23.89
C GLU A 712 -13.90 12.30 -24.25
N GLY A 713 -13.80 11.10 -23.66
CA GLY A 713 -12.85 10.06 -24.01
C GLY A 713 -13.08 9.47 -25.41
N GLU A 714 -12.08 8.75 -25.89
CA GLU A 714 -12.05 8.16 -27.22
C GLU A 714 -12.58 6.72 -27.25
N PHE A 715 -12.60 6.01 -26.11
CA PHE A 715 -13.07 4.62 -26.01
C PHE A 715 -14.58 4.49 -26.15
N LEU A 716 -15.36 5.36 -25.52
CA LEU A 716 -16.82 5.24 -25.49
C LEU A 716 -17.47 5.44 -26.87
N PRO A 717 -17.05 6.43 -27.69
CA PRO A 717 -17.44 6.49 -29.09
C PRO A 717 -17.11 5.20 -29.86
N TYR A 718 -15.92 4.62 -29.63
CA TYR A 718 -15.54 3.34 -30.26
C TYR A 718 -16.46 2.19 -29.85
N ALA A 719 -16.76 2.05 -28.56
CA ALA A 719 -17.64 1.00 -28.05
C ALA A 719 -19.06 1.10 -28.65
N MET A 720 -19.58 2.33 -28.78
CA MET A 720 -20.86 2.57 -29.45
C MET A 720 -20.81 2.19 -30.94
N ASP A 721 -19.75 2.54 -31.67
CA ASP A 721 -19.62 2.22 -33.09
C ASP A 721 -19.55 0.70 -33.34
N VAL A 722 -18.86 -0.05 -32.46
CA VAL A 722 -18.84 -1.52 -32.51
C VAL A 722 -20.26 -2.08 -32.31
N ASP A 723 -20.99 -1.62 -31.31
CA ASP A 723 -22.32 -2.13 -30.95
C ASP A 723 -23.45 -1.69 -31.89
N ILE A 724 -23.31 -0.54 -32.58
CA ILE A 724 -24.28 -0.07 -33.59
C ILE A 724 -24.48 -1.11 -34.70
N THR A 725 -23.47 -1.94 -34.98
CA THR A 725 -23.54 -3.02 -35.97
C THR A 725 -24.25 -4.29 -35.49
N SER A 726 -24.45 -4.46 -34.17
CA SER A 726 -24.98 -5.69 -33.53
C SER A 726 -26.25 -5.42 -32.69
N ARG A 727 -27.27 -4.76 -33.27
CA ARG A 727 -28.52 -4.24 -32.65
C ARG A 727 -29.46 -5.24 -31.95
N ILE A 728 -28.98 -6.35 -31.40
CA ILE A 728 -29.83 -7.32 -30.69
C ILE A 728 -30.30 -6.76 -29.32
N TYR A 729 -29.60 -5.76 -28.76
CA TYR A 729 -29.91 -5.15 -27.47
C TYR A 729 -29.92 -3.61 -27.53
N LYS A 730 -30.55 -2.99 -26.52
CA LYS A 730 -30.51 -1.53 -26.35
C LYS A 730 -29.17 -1.13 -25.73
N LEU A 731 -28.52 -0.12 -26.30
CA LEU A 731 -27.30 0.47 -25.75
C LEU A 731 -27.62 1.82 -25.13
N GLY A 732 -27.10 2.07 -23.93
CA GLY A 732 -27.19 3.33 -23.23
C GLY A 732 -25.84 3.75 -22.66
N PHE A 733 -25.75 5.04 -22.34
CA PHE A 733 -24.51 5.64 -21.89
C PHE A 733 -24.74 6.67 -20.79
N VAL A 734 -23.88 6.63 -19.77
CA VAL A 734 -23.89 7.51 -18.61
C VAL A 734 -22.57 8.26 -18.54
N HIS A 735 -22.60 9.54 -18.91
CA HIS A 735 -21.46 10.44 -18.77
C HIS A 735 -21.12 10.67 -17.30
N GLU A 736 -19.91 10.32 -16.90
CA GLU A 736 -19.30 10.65 -15.61
C GLU A 736 -17.94 11.32 -15.88
N ARG A 737 -17.81 12.61 -15.54
CA ARG A 737 -16.56 13.35 -15.78
C ARG A 737 -15.43 12.79 -14.92
N ARG A 738 -14.25 12.61 -15.52
CA ARG A 738 -13.00 12.18 -14.86
C ARG A 738 -13.01 10.76 -14.26
N SER A 739 -13.81 9.82 -14.77
CA SER A 739 -13.80 8.45 -14.25
C SER A 739 -12.39 7.82 -14.27
N SER A 740 -12.00 7.13 -13.19
CA SER A 740 -10.71 6.41 -13.09
C SER A 740 -10.62 5.18 -14.01
N GLY A 741 -11.66 4.93 -14.79
CA GLY A 741 -11.88 3.73 -15.57
C GLY A 741 -13.17 3.77 -16.36
N VAL A 742 -13.54 2.62 -16.92
CA VAL A 742 -14.81 2.43 -17.62
C VAL A 742 -15.56 1.28 -16.96
N GLU A 743 -16.84 1.51 -16.69
CA GLU A 743 -17.73 0.51 -16.09
C GLU A 743 -18.85 0.18 -17.07
N LYS A 744 -19.35 -1.05 -16.97
CA LYS A 744 -20.43 -1.55 -17.81
C LYS A 744 -21.41 -2.31 -16.93
N LEU A 745 -22.68 -1.91 -17.01
CA LEU A 745 -23.81 -2.64 -16.47
C LEU A 745 -24.58 -3.32 -17.60
N HIS A 746 -24.79 -4.61 -17.49
CA HIS A 746 -25.60 -5.40 -18.42
C HIS A 746 -26.88 -5.81 -17.69
N LEU A 747 -28.03 -5.32 -18.15
CA LEU A 747 -29.34 -5.72 -17.64
C LEU A 747 -29.94 -6.76 -18.57
N MET A 748 -30.49 -7.83 -18.00
CA MET A 748 -31.23 -8.86 -18.72
C MET A 748 -32.50 -9.18 -17.95
N GLY A 749 -33.64 -9.20 -18.64
CA GLY A 749 -34.92 -9.57 -18.03
C GLY A 749 -35.79 -10.43 -18.93
N GLY A 750 -36.91 -10.88 -18.37
CA GLY A 750 -37.93 -11.66 -19.07
C GLY A 750 -37.93 -13.16 -18.77
N PHE A 751 -37.07 -13.62 -17.84
CA PHE A 751 -37.10 -15.00 -17.34
C PHE A 751 -38.08 -15.16 -16.17
N HIS A 752 -38.53 -16.38 -15.94
CA HIS A 752 -39.50 -16.71 -14.90
C HIS A 752 -38.92 -17.67 -13.88
N LEU A 753 -39.70 -17.98 -12.85
CA LEU A 753 -39.32 -18.91 -11.80
C LEU A 753 -38.88 -20.30 -12.34
N GLU A 754 -39.54 -20.73 -13.41
CA GLU A 754 -39.37 -22.03 -14.06
C GLU A 754 -38.00 -22.20 -14.74
N ASP A 755 -37.38 -21.06 -15.08
CA ASP A 755 -36.11 -20.95 -15.80
C ASP A 755 -34.90 -20.96 -14.85
N LEU A 756 -35.13 -20.65 -13.56
CA LEU A 756 -34.09 -20.56 -12.53
C LEU A 756 -33.61 -21.95 -12.12
N MET A 757 -32.30 -22.21 -12.29
CA MET A 757 -31.70 -23.47 -11.87
C MET A 757 -31.81 -23.71 -10.36
N VAL A 758 -31.76 -22.66 -9.55
CA VAL A 758 -31.92 -22.74 -8.09
C VAL A 758 -33.29 -23.26 -7.70
N TYR A 759 -34.34 -22.81 -8.39
CA TYR A 759 -35.70 -23.25 -8.13
C TYR A 759 -35.87 -24.74 -8.50
N ARG A 760 -35.38 -25.14 -9.67
CA ARG A 760 -35.45 -26.53 -10.14
C ARG A 760 -34.66 -27.50 -9.27
N ASN A 761 -33.42 -27.14 -8.91
CA ASN A 761 -32.57 -27.97 -8.06
C ASN A 761 -33.13 -28.05 -6.63
N GLY A 762 -33.70 -26.95 -6.13
CA GLY A 762 -34.29 -26.86 -4.80
C GLY A 762 -35.61 -27.61 -4.64
N LYS A 763 -36.34 -27.86 -5.74
CA LYS A 763 -37.69 -28.47 -5.73
C LYS A 763 -37.74 -29.79 -4.96
N THR A 764 -36.82 -30.70 -5.26
CA THR A 764 -36.75 -32.02 -4.59
C THR A 764 -36.51 -31.88 -3.09
N TYR A 765 -35.69 -30.91 -2.67
CA TYR A 765 -35.47 -30.63 -1.25
C TYR A 765 -36.74 -30.07 -0.61
N TYR A 766 -37.39 -29.09 -1.23
CA TYR A 766 -38.64 -28.52 -0.74
C TYR A 766 -39.71 -29.60 -0.51
N GLU A 767 -39.93 -30.49 -1.47
CA GLU A 767 -40.88 -31.61 -1.35
C GLU A 767 -40.49 -32.56 -0.21
N THR A 768 -39.21 -32.92 -0.11
CA THR A 768 -38.70 -33.84 0.94
C THR A 768 -38.86 -33.25 2.33
N TYR A 769 -38.52 -31.97 2.52
CA TYR A 769 -38.66 -31.30 3.82
C TYR A 769 -40.14 -31.10 4.19
N THR A 770 -40.99 -30.77 3.23
CA THR A 770 -42.44 -30.66 3.45
C THR A 770 -43.05 -32.01 3.87
N ALA A 771 -42.63 -33.11 3.22
CA ALA A 771 -43.03 -34.47 3.59
C ALA A 771 -42.57 -34.85 5.01
N ASN A 772 -41.46 -34.28 5.48
CA ASN A 772 -40.93 -34.45 6.83
C ASN A 772 -41.56 -33.49 7.88
N GLY A 773 -42.62 -32.76 7.52
CA GLY A 773 -43.39 -31.92 8.44
C GLY A 773 -42.88 -30.48 8.60
N PHE A 774 -41.95 -30.02 7.76
CA PHE A 774 -41.52 -28.62 7.75
C PHE A 774 -42.63 -27.72 7.17
N VAL A 775 -42.83 -26.56 7.79
CA VAL A 775 -43.80 -25.55 7.34
C VAL A 775 -43.07 -24.27 6.99
N PHE A 776 -42.91 -24.03 5.68
CA PHE A 776 -42.15 -22.90 5.17
C PHE A 776 -42.98 -21.64 5.00
N HIS A 777 -44.29 -21.72 4.80
CA HIS A 777 -45.12 -20.58 4.43
C HIS A 777 -45.88 -20.00 5.63
N GLY A 778 -45.98 -18.66 5.68
CA GLY A 778 -46.85 -17.94 6.62
C GLY A 778 -48.32 -17.88 6.18
N ILE A 779 -48.57 -18.08 4.89
CA ILE A 779 -49.89 -18.07 4.25
C ILE A 779 -50.32 -19.47 3.81
N ASP A 780 -51.61 -19.60 3.49
CA ASP A 780 -52.19 -20.87 3.02
C ASP A 780 -51.55 -21.31 1.69
N VAL A 781 -51.12 -22.57 1.63
CA VAL A 781 -50.39 -23.13 0.48
C VAL A 781 -51.27 -23.22 -0.76
N ASP A 782 -52.59 -23.33 -0.59
CA ASP A 782 -53.56 -23.40 -1.69
C ASP A 782 -53.67 -22.07 -2.47
N ARG A 783 -53.18 -20.96 -1.89
CA ARG A 783 -53.11 -19.66 -2.56
C ARG A 783 -51.85 -19.48 -3.39
N LEU A 784 -50.83 -20.31 -3.16
CA LEU A 784 -49.56 -20.21 -3.85
C LEU A 784 -49.64 -20.88 -5.24
N PRO A 785 -48.85 -20.39 -6.21
CA PRO A 785 -48.69 -21.05 -7.50
C PRO A 785 -48.33 -22.52 -7.35
N GLU A 786 -48.89 -23.36 -8.23
CA GLU A 786 -48.54 -24.78 -8.30
C GLU A 786 -47.03 -24.96 -8.48
N LEU A 787 -46.48 -25.97 -7.81
CA LEU A 787 -45.06 -26.30 -7.88
C LEU A 787 -44.73 -26.93 -9.25
N ARG A 788 -44.47 -26.07 -10.25
CA ARG A 788 -44.13 -26.48 -11.63
C ARG A 788 -42.81 -27.19 -11.74
#